data_AF-A0A7J2SB74-F1
#
_entry.id   AF-A0A7J2SB74-F1
#
_cell.length_a   1.000
_cell.length_b   1.000
_cell.length_c   1.000
_cell.angle_alpha   90.00
_cell.angle_beta   90.00
_cell.angle_gamma   90.00
#
_symmetry.space_group_name_H-M   'P 1'
#
loop_
_entity.id
_entity.type
_entity.pdbx_description
1 polymer ?
#
loop_
_entity_poly.entity_id
_entity_poly.type
_entity_poly.pdbx_seq_one_letter_code
_entity_poly.pdbx_strand_id
1 'polypeptide(L)'
;MKGKMPVYIISALLLISFCMNIDGLSSAKKNLNNSISKTREIYRNKQFNDWYYKPSNYSELVSWYQNLSNQYPNYIEVFKANELYNTGNITGGYDAYYVRITNESLGLHKPEVLFLGSPHGDETVGTIGMYWFADWLMRYAFHPDYDNPYRDWLKWLIDHREIYFEICHNPYGFDHVQRYDGNGWDLNREADYDGPGSPTGGIWASINGKTLRRFIDNHTIRVGCDFHGGVRMFLYPWAETHSGVTGVSPISGYSYDHAPPDFYFYDAEALRCGEFVGNPSGDGEFNPSNIGTIYELIWYPVYGGIAPWAYGADVIKNPVEDPYVEDETFGNYPGAGILWLSPEMSYIKNPPESDFGNDTTPGFGMEVRRFILHQTDIAQPYVYLLPGTTQNNAVIMTGENVTIKWEVNGCMVVDHTYVQYGTDPDPINNSIYSTPDHDEHAGDYVGGTGWDYATDGIKNGTVYVENITINTPGSYYFVVKAQVDQIYNETLAPSEYGYNHSYLRLIKERVNESYYEEINGTDGLEIIDGHKWWYSEIIHVTILSPTISFNLSLSKGWNLITLPVENNYTASSLYADIPGCNIILSWNASIADFDLYVPGVPNDFVIENGTGYLIGVENDTFLNITGMPIESVNVPLYIGWNMLGWFNSTPTNASSLLNSILGCNIVLKWNNSKEDFDLYAPGVPNNFIIKQGDGFLVAVDEQSIWHG
;
A
#
# COMPACT_ATOMS: atom_id res chain seq x y z
N MET A 1 63.45 -51.92 -9.40
CA MET A 1 63.29 -50.76 -8.49
C MET A 1 61.95 -50.15 -8.83
N LYS A 2 60.90 -50.45 -8.05
CA LYS A 2 60.36 -49.62 -6.95
C LYS A 2 60.05 -48.19 -7.43
N GLY A 3 58.82 -47.68 -7.44
CA GLY A 3 57.55 -48.24 -6.96
C GLY A 3 56.46 -47.16 -6.81
N LYS A 4 55.22 -47.59 -7.06
CA LYS A 4 53.95 -47.31 -6.34
C LYS A 4 53.22 -45.93 -6.45
N MET A 5 52.04 -45.99 -7.11
CA MET A 5 50.63 -45.70 -6.69
C MET A 5 50.34 -45.28 -5.22
N PRO A 6 49.14 -44.73 -4.82
CA PRO A 6 47.76 -44.88 -5.40
C PRO A 6 46.86 -43.59 -5.45
N VAL A 7 45.78 -43.47 -6.28
CA VAL A 7 44.32 -43.87 -6.18
C VAL A 7 43.56 -43.25 -4.95
N TYR A 8 42.37 -42.57 -4.96
CA TYR A 8 41.00 -42.86 -5.51
C TYR A 8 39.95 -41.67 -5.36
N ILE A 9 39.00 -41.57 -6.34
CA ILE A 9 37.50 -41.25 -6.35
C ILE A 9 37.02 -39.83 -5.93
N ILE A 10 36.17 -39.09 -6.68
CA ILE A 10 34.67 -39.06 -6.76
C ILE A 10 34.28 -38.10 -7.93
N SER A 11 33.59 -38.53 -9.01
CA SER A 11 32.14 -38.44 -9.35
C SER A 11 31.53 -37.07 -9.76
N ALA A 12 30.89 -37.08 -10.94
CA ALA A 12 29.57 -36.52 -11.30
C ALA A 12 29.33 -35.02 -11.67
N LEU A 13 28.80 -34.87 -12.90
CA LEU A 13 27.78 -33.92 -13.41
C LEU A 13 28.04 -32.39 -13.35
N LEU A 14 28.35 -31.82 -14.52
CA LEU A 14 28.09 -30.40 -14.83
C LEU A 14 26.61 -30.22 -15.18
N LEU A 15 25.89 -29.50 -14.32
CA LEU A 15 24.56 -28.95 -14.56
C LEU A 15 24.66 -27.43 -14.64
N ILE A 16 23.92 -26.90 -15.60
CA ILE A 16 23.76 -25.51 -16.02
C ILE A 16 23.40 -24.61 -14.83
N SER A 17 24.02 -23.43 -14.73
CA SER A 17 23.45 -22.30 -13.99
C SER A 17 23.54 -21.05 -14.85
N PHE A 18 22.35 -20.58 -15.24
CA PHE A 18 22.09 -19.27 -15.79
C PHE A 18 22.51 -18.20 -14.76
N CYS A 19 23.44 -17.32 -15.16
CA CYS A 19 23.59 -16.03 -14.52
C CYS A 19 22.49 -15.11 -15.06
N MET A 20 21.45 -14.88 -14.26
CA MET A 20 20.53 -13.76 -14.46
C MET A 20 20.90 -12.63 -13.48
N ASN A 21 20.82 -11.41 -14.00
CA ASN A 21 21.36 -10.16 -13.46
C ASN A 21 20.96 -9.87 -12.00
N ILE A 22 21.96 -9.55 -11.17
CA ILE A 22 21.82 -9.10 -9.77
C ILE A 22 21.88 -7.54 -9.68
N ASP A 23 21.84 -6.84 -10.81
CA ASP A 23 22.03 -5.38 -10.83
C ASP A 23 20.81 -4.59 -10.36
N GLY A 24 19.60 -5.18 -10.40
CA GLY A 24 18.37 -4.54 -9.90
C GLY A 24 18.32 -4.40 -8.37
N LEU A 25 18.65 -5.47 -7.65
CA LEU A 25 18.61 -5.50 -6.17
C LEU A 25 19.73 -4.67 -5.54
N SER A 26 20.90 -4.63 -6.20
CA SER A 26 22.06 -3.82 -5.82
C SER A 26 21.74 -2.33 -5.92
N SER A 27 21.08 -1.89 -7.00
CA SER A 27 20.71 -0.49 -7.18
C SER A 27 19.67 -0.03 -6.17
N ALA A 28 18.68 -0.88 -5.85
CA ALA A 28 17.64 -0.58 -4.86
C ALA A 28 18.22 -0.46 -3.43
N LYS A 29 19.06 -1.42 -3.00
CA LYS A 29 19.76 -1.34 -1.71
C LYS A 29 20.73 -0.16 -1.64
N LYS A 30 21.39 0.20 -2.75
CA LYS A 30 22.32 1.32 -2.81
C LYS A 30 21.61 2.68 -2.81
N ASN A 31 20.44 2.77 -3.43
CA ASN A 31 19.57 3.94 -3.38
C ASN A 31 18.95 4.11 -1.98
N LEU A 32 18.49 3.03 -1.34
CA LEU A 32 18.02 3.06 0.04
C LEU A 32 19.13 3.47 1.02
N ASN A 33 20.33 2.90 0.89
CA ASN A 33 21.48 3.27 1.73
C ASN A 33 21.93 4.72 1.49
N ASN A 34 21.82 5.22 0.26
CA ASN A 34 22.13 6.62 -0.05
C ASN A 34 21.06 7.59 0.46
N SER A 35 19.76 7.23 0.43
CA SER A 35 18.72 8.07 1.03
C SER A 35 18.90 8.08 2.55
N ILE A 36 19.04 6.92 3.19
CA ILE A 36 19.34 6.80 4.63
C ILE A 36 20.60 7.60 5.01
N SER A 37 21.64 7.59 4.17
CA SER A 37 22.86 8.37 4.35
C SER A 37 22.62 9.88 4.26
N LYS A 38 21.81 10.34 3.30
CA LYS A 38 21.44 11.75 3.15
C LYS A 38 20.52 12.22 4.28
N THR A 39 19.54 11.41 4.66
CA THR A 39 18.69 11.65 5.83
C THR A 39 19.57 11.81 7.08
N ARG A 40 20.57 10.92 7.29
CA ARG A 40 21.59 11.05 8.36
C ARG A 40 22.42 12.33 8.32
N GLU A 41 22.67 12.89 7.14
CA GLU A 41 23.43 14.13 6.98
C GLU A 41 22.57 15.38 7.24
N ILE A 42 21.29 15.34 6.88
CA ILE A 42 20.28 16.38 7.23
C ILE A 42 20.05 16.43 8.75
N TYR A 43 19.99 15.28 9.43
CA TYR A 43 19.89 15.21 10.90
C TYR A 43 21.09 15.83 11.64
N ARG A 44 22.22 16.05 10.97
CA ARG A 44 23.39 16.73 11.57
C ARG A 44 23.29 18.26 11.53
N ASN A 45 22.26 18.82 10.89
CA ASN A 45 22.05 20.26 10.85
C ASN A 45 21.46 20.77 12.18
N LYS A 46 22.04 21.84 12.71
CA LYS A 46 21.82 22.32 14.09
C LYS A 46 20.41 22.91 14.33
N GLN A 47 19.62 23.11 13.27
CA GLN A 47 18.23 23.58 13.32
C GLN A 47 17.23 22.43 13.59
N PHE A 48 17.67 21.19 13.42
CA PHE A 48 16.81 19.99 13.34
C PHE A 48 17.29 18.84 14.24
N ASN A 49 18.40 19.05 14.94
CA ASN A 49 19.04 18.12 15.87
C ASN A 49 18.80 18.54 17.33
N ASP A 50 17.75 19.33 17.54
CA ASP A 50 17.38 19.78 18.86
C ASP A 50 16.89 18.57 19.65
N TRP A 51 17.46 18.45 20.84
CA TRP A 51 17.08 17.42 21.79
C TRP A 51 15.58 17.49 22.04
N TYR A 52 14.92 16.38 22.36
CA TYR A 52 13.54 16.43 22.80
C TYR A 52 13.47 17.05 24.20
N TYR A 53 13.32 18.38 24.24
CA TYR A 53 13.29 19.20 25.44
C TYR A 53 12.01 19.00 26.24
N LYS A 54 12.13 19.18 27.55
CA LYS A 54 10.99 19.25 28.47
C LYS A 54 10.53 20.70 28.59
N PRO A 55 9.21 20.97 28.55
CA PRO A 55 8.71 22.30 28.84
C PRO A 55 8.91 22.61 30.33
N SER A 56 9.13 23.87 30.66
CA SER A 56 9.28 24.36 32.04
C SER A 56 7.97 24.36 32.81
N ASN A 57 6.84 24.43 32.10
CA ASN A 57 5.47 24.41 32.62
C ASN A 57 4.46 24.17 31.47
N TYR A 58 3.20 23.98 31.82
CA TYR A 58 2.08 23.75 30.91
C TYR A 58 1.88 24.90 29.92
N SER A 59 1.99 26.16 30.36
CA SER A 59 1.84 27.31 29.46
C SER A 59 2.90 27.33 28.36
N GLU A 60 4.13 26.91 28.65
CA GLU A 60 5.18 26.77 27.65
C GLU A 60 4.84 25.66 26.65
N LEU A 61 4.39 24.48 27.13
CA LEU A 61 3.97 23.38 26.26
C LEU A 61 2.83 23.78 25.31
N VAL A 62 1.80 24.47 25.81
CA VAL A 62 0.70 24.99 24.99
C VAL A 62 1.24 25.97 23.92
N SER A 63 2.19 26.84 24.29
CA SER A 63 2.78 27.79 23.34
C SER A 63 3.55 27.10 22.21
N TRP A 64 4.15 25.93 22.48
CA TRP A 64 4.83 25.14 21.46
C TRP A 64 3.83 24.59 20.44
N TYR A 65 2.71 24.02 20.88
CA TYR A 65 1.64 23.57 19.99
C TYR A 65 1.02 24.71 19.19
N GLN A 66 0.79 25.88 19.80
CA GLN A 66 0.29 27.06 19.09
C GLN A 66 1.28 27.54 18.01
N ASN A 67 2.58 27.47 18.29
CA ASN A 67 3.60 27.76 17.28
C ASN A 67 3.55 26.72 16.13
N LEU A 68 3.45 25.43 16.46
CA LEU A 68 3.35 24.38 15.46
C LEU A 68 2.08 24.54 14.59
N SER A 69 0.93 24.88 15.18
CA SER A 69 -0.30 25.22 14.46
C SER A 69 -0.12 26.41 13.52
N ASN A 70 0.56 27.48 13.94
CA ASN A 70 0.86 28.61 13.05
C ASN A 70 1.78 28.24 11.87
N GLN A 71 2.66 27.24 12.04
CA GLN A 71 3.52 26.74 10.96
C GLN A 71 2.78 25.79 10.01
N TYR A 72 1.82 25.02 10.52
CA TYR A 72 1.03 24.04 9.77
C TYR A 72 -0.48 24.28 9.91
N PRO A 73 -1.00 25.46 9.53
CA PRO A 73 -2.39 25.86 9.83
C PRO A 73 -3.44 25.08 9.04
N ASN A 74 -3.04 24.37 7.98
CA ASN A 74 -3.93 23.49 7.22
C ASN A 74 -4.02 22.09 7.83
N TYR A 75 -3.22 21.80 8.87
CA TYR A 75 -3.09 20.47 9.44
C TYR A 75 -3.30 20.39 10.94
N ILE A 76 -2.99 21.46 11.66
CA ILE A 76 -3.02 21.47 13.13
C ILE A 76 -3.91 22.60 13.63
N GLU A 77 -4.90 22.23 14.43
CA GLU A 77 -5.74 23.15 15.21
C GLU A 77 -5.47 22.95 16.70
N VAL A 78 -5.33 24.06 17.44
CA VAL A 78 -5.22 24.07 18.90
C VAL A 78 -6.40 24.84 19.47
N PHE A 79 -7.19 24.19 20.32
CA PHE A 79 -8.43 24.75 20.85
C PHE A 79 -8.60 24.46 22.33
N LYS A 80 -9.51 25.19 22.99
CA LYS A 80 -9.84 25.01 24.40
C LYS A 80 -11.12 24.18 24.51
N ALA A 81 -10.99 22.89 24.80
CA ALA A 81 -12.13 22.00 24.89
C ALA A 81 -13.07 22.37 26.03
N ASN A 82 -12.55 22.88 27.14
CA ASN A 82 -13.37 23.32 28.27
C ASN A 82 -14.28 24.53 27.93
N GLU A 83 -13.82 25.42 27.05
CA GLU A 83 -14.66 26.51 26.52
C GLU A 83 -15.67 25.98 25.50
N LEU A 84 -15.26 25.07 24.60
CA LEU A 84 -16.13 24.41 23.62
C LEU A 84 -17.33 23.71 24.29
N TYR A 85 -17.07 22.97 25.37
CA TYR A 85 -18.09 22.22 26.11
C TYR A 85 -18.69 22.97 27.31
N ASN A 86 -18.28 24.22 27.54
CA ASN A 86 -18.75 25.07 28.64
C ASN A 86 -18.68 24.36 30.02
N THR A 87 -17.54 23.71 30.30
CA THR A 87 -17.31 22.98 31.56
C THR A 87 -16.69 23.86 32.65
N GLY A 88 -16.09 24.99 32.29
CA GLY A 88 -15.43 25.92 33.21
C GLY A 88 -13.90 25.83 33.13
N ASN A 89 -13.18 26.43 34.09
CA ASN A 89 -11.71 26.35 34.15
C ASN A 89 -11.26 25.27 35.13
N ILE A 90 -10.19 24.56 34.77
CA ILE A 90 -9.52 23.61 35.64
C ILE A 90 -8.98 24.35 36.88
N THR A 91 -9.03 23.69 38.04
CA THR A 91 -8.53 24.23 39.31
C THR A 91 -7.11 24.77 39.16
N GLY A 92 -6.88 26.00 39.63
CA GLY A 92 -5.64 26.75 39.39
C GLY A 92 -5.74 27.75 38.23
N GLY A 93 -6.86 27.79 37.50
CA GLY A 93 -7.12 28.74 36.42
C GLY A 93 -6.60 28.26 35.05
N TYR A 94 -6.45 26.96 34.88
CA TYR A 94 -5.99 26.36 33.63
C TYR A 94 -7.15 26.14 32.65
N ASP A 95 -6.86 26.19 31.35
CA ASP A 95 -7.74 25.72 30.29
C ASP A 95 -7.36 24.30 29.87
N ALA A 96 -8.33 23.53 29.39
CA ALA A 96 -8.13 22.19 28.85
C ALA A 96 -7.85 22.30 27.35
N TYR A 97 -6.57 22.47 26.99
CA TYR A 97 -6.18 22.56 25.58
C TYR A 97 -6.11 21.19 24.91
N TYR A 98 -6.71 21.13 23.72
CA TYR A 98 -6.67 19.98 22.82
C TYR A 98 -6.05 20.38 21.49
N VAL A 99 -5.50 19.39 20.79
CA VAL A 99 -4.89 19.54 19.47
C VAL A 99 -5.54 18.54 18.52
N ARG A 100 -6.01 19.03 17.38
CA ARG A 100 -6.48 18.19 16.26
C ARG A 100 -5.43 18.21 15.16
N ILE A 101 -5.03 17.03 14.69
CA ILE A 101 -4.07 16.86 13.59
C ILE A 101 -4.74 16.04 12.49
N THR A 102 -5.08 16.69 11.37
CA THR A 102 -5.68 16.05 10.18
C THR A 102 -5.57 16.99 8.98
N ASN A 103 -6.39 16.84 7.94
CA ASN A 103 -6.69 17.87 6.94
C ASN A 103 -8.10 17.68 6.38
N GLU A 104 -8.57 18.62 5.56
CA GLU A 104 -9.94 18.57 5.02
C GLU A 104 -10.06 17.90 3.64
N SER A 105 -9.03 17.21 3.15
CA SER A 105 -8.97 16.75 1.75
C SER A 105 -10.01 15.69 1.38
N LEU A 106 -10.45 14.88 2.35
CA LEU A 106 -11.50 13.86 2.18
C LEU A 106 -12.84 14.28 2.81
N GLY A 107 -12.98 15.54 3.22
CA GLY A 107 -14.09 16.02 4.03
C GLY A 107 -13.90 15.79 5.53
N LEU A 108 -14.94 16.12 6.29
CA LEU A 108 -15.02 15.94 7.73
C LEU A 108 -15.27 14.46 8.08
N HIS A 109 -14.89 14.07 9.30
CA HIS A 109 -15.18 12.77 9.92
C HIS A 109 -14.37 11.60 9.34
N LYS A 110 -13.14 11.49 9.84
CA LYS A 110 -12.23 10.36 9.61
C LYS A 110 -12.14 9.50 10.88
N PRO A 111 -11.64 8.26 10.83
CA PRO A 111 -11.40 7.49 12.03
C PRO A 111 -10.54 8.27 13.03
N GLU A 112 -11.11 8.50 14.21
CA GLU A 112 -10.51 9.33 15.23
C GLU A 112 -9.71 8.51 16.24
N VAL A 113 -8.63 9.08 16.73
CA VAL A 113 -7.81 8.54 17.82
C VAL A 113 -7.54 9.61 18.85
N LEU A 114 -7.58 9.27 20.13
CA LEU A 114 -7.38 10.20 21.25
C LEU A 114 -6.21 9.76 22.12
N PHE A 115 -5.24 10.64 22.31
CA PHE A 115 -4.16 10.41 23.26
C PHE A 115 -4.14 11.52 24.30
N LEU A 116 -3.99 11.13 25.56
CA LEU A 116 -3.78 12.05 26.65
C LEU A 116 -2.65 11.56 27.53
N GLY A 117 -1.97 12.50 28.18
CA GLY A 117 -0.90 12.20 29.11
C GLY A 117 -1.09 12.94 30.42
N SER A 118 -0.37 12.48 31.44
CA SER A 118 -0.40 13.05 32.79
C SER A 118 -1.80 13.18 33.39
N PRO A 119 -2.65 12.14 33.42
CA PRO A 119 -3.76 12.11 34.38
C PRO A 119 -3.23 12.23 35.82
N HIS A 120 -2.02 11.74 36.06
CA HIS A 120 -1.17 12.13 37.18
C HIS A 120 -0.11 13.13 36.70
N GLY A 121 -0.04 14.30 37.32
CA GLY A 121 0.79 15.39 36.82
C GLY A 121 2.31 15.15 36.88
N ASP A 122 2.78 14.28 37.77
CA ASP A 122 4.19 13.90 37.90
C ASP A 122 4.64 12.82 36.90
N GLU A 123 3.74 12.31 36.07
CA GLU A 123 3.97 11.25 35.08
C GLU A 123 4.07 11.87 33.68
N THR A 124 5.29 12.20 33.24
CA THR A 124 5.50 13.23 32.20
C THR A 124 5.85 12.71 30.80
N VAL A 125 6.18 11.42 30.65
CA VAL A 125 6.71 10.87 29.39
C VAL A 125 5.72 11.04 28.23
N GLY A 126 4.46 10.62 28.41
CA GLY A 126 3.44 10.73 27.37
C GLY A 126 3.14 12.17 26.96
N THR A 127 2.85 13.03 27.93
CA THR A 127 2.56 14.47 27.75
C THR A 127 3.61 15.19 26.91
N ILE A 128 4.89 14.96 27.21
CA ILE A 128 6.01 15.58 26.49
C ILE A 128 6.23 14.89 25.15
N GLY A 129 6.13 13.55 25.10
CA GLY A 129 6.32 12.77 23.88
C GLY A 129 5.27 13.04 22.80
N MET A 130 4.02 13.32 23.17
CA MET A 130 2.95 13.68 22.22
C MET A 130 3.32 14.94 21.41
N TYR A 131 3.89 15.96 22.05
CA TYR A 131 4.34 17.16 21.33
C TYR A 131 5.43 16.83 20.31
N TRP A 132 6.43 16.06 20.73
CA TRP A 132 7.52 15.66 19.86
C TRP A 132 7.07 14.73 18.74
N PHE A 133 6.02 13.92 18.94
CA PHE A 133 5.36 13.21 17.85
C PHE A 133 4.71 14.17 16.84
N ALA A 134 3.95 15.18 17.29
CA ALA A 134 3.31 16.13 16.39
C ALA A 134 4.33 16.89 15.54
N ASP A 135 5.38 17.41 16.18
CA ASP A 135 6.49 18.09 15.51
C ASP A 135 7.20 17.15 14.52
N TRP A 136 7.54 15.93 14.95
CA TRP A 136 8.14 14.90 14.10
C TRP A 136 7.27 14.58 12.88
N LEU A 137 5.97 14.34 13.08
CA LEU A 137 5.03 13.96 12.03
C LEU A 137 4.97 15.04 10.95
N MET A 138 4.82 16.32 11.35
CA MET A 138 4.78 17.44 10.41
C MET A 138 6.10 17.60 9.64
N ARG A 139 7.24 17.50 10.33
CA ARG A 139 8.55 17.60 9.67
C ARG A 139 8.76 16.47 8.67
N TYR A 140 8.45 15.23 9.04
CA TYR A 140 8.70 14.05 8.21
C TYR A 140 7.72 13.89 7.04
N ALA A 141 6.49 14.39 7.20
CA ALA A 141 5.49 14.38 6.12
C ALA A 141 5.69 15.55 5.15
N PHE A 142 6.01 16.76 5.64
CA PHE A 142 5.89 17.98 4.83
C PHE A 142 7.17 18.79 4.64
N HIS A 143 8.12 18.77 5.58
CA HIS A 143 9.27 19.67 5.50
C HIS A 143 10.19 19.28 4.32
N PRO A 144 10.48 20.15 3.35
CA PRO A 144 11.16 19.78 2.09
C PRO A 144 12.55 19.19 2.30
N ASP A 145 13.25 19.60 3.35
CA ASP A 145 14.61 19.12 3.64
C ASP A 145 14.65 17.69 4.25
N TYR A 146 13.53 17.11 4.69
CA TYR A 146 13.49 15.79 5.33
C TYR A 146 13.21 14.65 4.35
N ASP A 147 14.22 14.12 3.67
CA ASP A 147 14.06 12.95 2.78
C ASP A 147 13.73 11.68 3.59
N ASN A 148 12.45 11.30 3.64
CA ASN A 148 11.92 10.18 4.42
C ASN A 148 11.26 9.16 3.47
N PRO A 149 11.70 7.88 3.44
CA PRO A 149 11.09 6.85 2.60
C PRO A 149 9.62 6.57 2.95
N TYR A 150 9.16 6.95 4.15
CA TYR A 150 7.77 6.78 4.59
C TYR A 150 6.91 8.03 4.40
N ARG A 151 7.41 9.08 3.73
CA ARG A 151 6.72 10.36 3.58
C ARG A 151 5.30 10.23 3.04
N ASP A 152 5.11 9.44 1.99
CA ASP A 152 3.81 9.32 1.34
C ASP A 152 2.80 8.58 2.23
N TRP A 153 3.25 7.58 2.99
CA TRP A 153 2.41 6.92 3.98
C TRP A 153 2.05 7.82 5.16
N LEU A 154 2.97 8.65 5.66
CA LEU A 154 2.66 9.61 6.73
C LEU A 154 1.64 10.66 6.27
N LYS A 155 1.74 11.12 5.01
CA LYS A 155 0.71 11.99 4.43
C LYS A 155 -0.62 11.27 4.30
N TRP A 156 -0.59 10.02 3.83
CA TRP A 156 -1.79 9.18 3.76
C TRP A 156 -2.46 9.06 5.13
N LEU A 157 -1.71 8.81 6.21
CA LEU A 157 -2.27 8.77 7.56
C LEU A 157 -2.98 10.09 7.93
N ILE A 158 -2.37 11.25 7.69
CA ILE A 158 -3.00 12.56 7.98
C ILE A 158 -4.23 12.80 7.09
N ASP A 159 -4.19 12.35 5.83
CA ASP A 159 -5.30 12.43 4.90
C ASP A 159 -6.48 11.53 5.33
N HIS A 160 -6.25 10.43 6.06
CA HIS A 160 -7.25 9.39 6.36
C HIS A 160 -7.50 9.15 7.86
N ARG A 161 -6.90 9.95 8.75
CA ARG A 161 -7.08 9.87 10.20
C ARG A 161 -7.31 11.23 10.81
N GLU A 162 -7.88 11.20 12.00
CA GLU A 162 -8.00 12.36 12.85
C GLU A 162 -7.38 12.10 14.20
N ILE A 163 -6.26 12.77 14.48
CA ILE A 163 -5.49 12.54 15.70
C ILE A 163 -5.78 13.67 16.67
N TYR A 164 -6.28 13.30 17.85
CA TYR A 164 -6.53 14.21 18.95
C TYR A 164 -5.54 14.01 20.08
N PHE A 165 -4.95 15.11 20.54
CA PHE A 165 -4.18 15.16 21.78
C PHE A 165 -4.87 16.05 22.79
N GLU A 166 -5.16 15.51 23.98
CA GLU A 166 -5.32 16.34 25.17
C GLU A 166 -3.93 16.68 25.69
N ILE A 167 -3.53 17.95 25.62
CA ILE A 167 -2.12 18.34 25.82
C ILE A 167 -1.59 17.84 27.17
N CYS A 168 -2.39 17.92 28.22
CA CYS A 168 -2.07 17.42 29.56
C CYS A 168 -3.38 17.30 30.34
N HIS A 169 -3.73 16.09 30.81
CA HIS A 169 -4.97 15.88 31.54
C HIS A 169 -4.94 16.56 32.92
N ASN A 170 -3.79 16.60 33.62
CA ASN A 170 -3.63 17.30 34.90
C ASN A 170 -2.61 18.46 34.81
N PRO A 171 -2.95 19.62 34.22
CA PRO A 171 -2.01 20.72 34.05
C PRO A 171 -1.55 21.35 35.37
N TYR A 172 -2.42 21.34 36.40
CA TYR A 172 -2.02 21.78 37.75
C TYR A 172 -0.94 20.86 38.32
N GLY A 173 -1.17 19.55 38.31
CA GLY A 173 -0.23 18.57 38.82
C GLY A 173 1.10 18.59 38.04
N PHE A 174 1.05 18.82 36.73
CA PHE A 174 2.23 18.95 35.88
C PHE A 174 3.13 20.11 36.32
N ASP A 175 2.56 21.31 36.50
CA ASP A 175 3.31 22.50 36.95
C ASP A 175 3.86 22.37 38.38
N HIS A 176 3.20 21.59 39.21
CA HIS A 176 3.58 21.39 40.61
C HIS A 176 4.36 20.08 40.85
N VAL A 177 4.63 19.32 39.78
CA VAL A 177 5.32 18.02 39.82
C VAL A 177 4.70 17.08 40.87
N GLN A 178 3.39 16.87 40.77
CA GLN A 178 2.65 16.00 41.68
C GLN A 178 1.57 15.19 40.97
N ARG A 179 1.19 14.07 41.59
CA ARG A 179 0.12 13.19 41.13
C ARG A 179 -1.24 13.88 41.01
N TYR A 180 -1.67 14.53 42.09
CA TYR A 180 -3.05 15.00 42.24
C TYR A 180 -3.33 16.33 41.54
N ASP A 181 -4.60 16.63 41.27
CA ASP A 181 -5.05 17.93 40.75
C ASP A 181 -4.96 19.04 41.82
N GLY A 182 -5.44 20.24 41.47
CA GLY A 182 -5.46 21.38 42.40
C GLY A 182 -6.41 21.23 43.60
N ASN A 183 -7.31 20.24 43.59
CA ASN A 183 -8.18 19.90 44.71
C ASN A 183 -7.61 18.77 45.59
N GLY A 184 -6.48 18.17 45.19
CA GLY A 184 -5.94 16.98 45.84
C GLY A 184 -6.65 15.69 45.43
N TRP A 185 -7.33 15.68 44.28
CA TRP A 185 -8.01 14.52 43.72
C TRP A 185 -7.13 13.78 42.71
N ASP A 186 -7.31 12.47 42.66
CA ASP A 186 -6.70 11.59 41.68
C ASP A 186 -7.63 11.48 40.46
N LEU A 187 -7.21 12.04 39.32
CA LEU A 187 -8.05 12.10 38.12
C LEU A 187 -8.27 10.72 37.49
N ASN A 188 -7.42 9.72 37.78
CA ASN A 188 -7.67 8.35 37.35
C ASN A 188 -8.47 7.55 38.41
N ARG A 189 -9.34 8.24 39.18
CA ARG A 189 -10.27 7.67 40.16
C ARG A 189 -11.67 8.28 40.08
N GLU A 190 -11.95 9.11 39.07
CA GLU A 190 -13.24 9.82 38.95
C GLU A 190 -14.13 9.33 37.81
N ALA A 191 -13.68 8.42 36.96
CA ALA A 191 -14.51 7.90 35.88
C ALA A 191 -15.67 7.06 36.45
N ASP A 192 -16.77 6.98 35.70
CA ASP A 192 -17.97 6.24 36.10
C ASP A 192 -17.88 4.77 35.70
N TYR A 193 -16.95 4.05 36.31
CA TYR A 193 -16.81 2.62 36.12
C TYR A 193 -16.21 1.98 37.37
N ASP A 194 -16.99 1.08 37.98
CA ASP A 194 -16.70 0.43 39.26
C ASP A 194 -16.11 1.45 40.23
N GLY A 195 -16.80 2.57 40.43
CA GLY A 195 -16.22 3.79 40.97
C GLY A 195 -17.23 4.68 41.68
N PRO A 196 -16.82 5.87 42.14
CA PRO A 196 -15.49 6.44 41.96
C PRO A 196 -14.49 5.87 43.00
N GLY A 197 -13.19 5.99 42.72
CA GLY A 197 -12.12 5.59 43.65
C GLY A 197 -11.80 6.65 44.72
N SER A 198 -10.57 6.67 45.24
CA SER A 198 -10.16 7.68 46.23
C SER A 198 -8.65 7.99 46.14
N PRO A 199 -8.21 9.25 46.38
CA PRO A 199 -9.02 10.43 46.72
C PRO A 199 -9.70 11.05 45.49
N THR A 200 -10.97 11.43 45.61
CA THR A 200 -11.73 12.06 44.52
C THR A 200 -12.85 12.96 45.06
N GLY A 201 -13.37 13.84 44.21
CA GLY A 201 -14.57 14.64 44.47
C GLY A 201 -15.89 13.92 44.15
N GLY A 202 -15.82 12.72 43.59
CA GLY A 202 -16.95 11.94 43.08
C GLY A 202 -16.79 11.63 41.59
N ILE A 203 -17.79 10.97 41.01
CA ILE A 203 -17.84 10.69 39.57
C ILE A 203 -17.86 12.01 38.78
N TRP A 204 -16.94 12.13 37.82
CA TRP A 204 -16.76 13.31 36.96
C TRP A 204 -16.79 14.63 37.73
N ALA A 205 -16.14 14.69 38.90
CA ALA A 205 -16.21 15.87 39.76
C ALA A 205 -15.32 17.01 39.24
N SER A 206 -14.15 16.68 38.69
CA SER A 206 -13.18 17.65 38.17
C SER A 206 -13.65 18.28 36.85
N ILE A 207 -13.07 19.43 36.48
CA ILE A 207 -13.33 20.02 35.16
C ILE A 207 -12.64 19.21 34.06
N ASN A 208 -11.51 18.58 34.38
CA ASN A 208 -10.71 17.73 33.50
C ASN A 208 -11.56 16.56 33.03
N GLY A 209 -12.08 15.76 33.97
CA GLY A 209 -12.97 14.64 33.69
C GLY A 209 -14.26 15.05 32.99
N LYS A 210 -14.93 16.13 33.40
CA LYS A 210 -16.13 16.63 32.70
C LYS A 210 -15.84 16.97 31.24
N THR A 211 -14.68 17.57 30.97
CA THR A 211 -14.30 17.97 29.60
C THR A 211 -13.96 16.74 28.76
N LEU A 212 -13.17 15.81 29.29
CA LEU A 212 -12.82 14.56 28.62
C LEU A 212 -14.07 13.72 28.30
N ARG A 213 -14.96 13.54 29.28
CA ARG A 213 -16.24 12.85 29.07
C ARG A 213 -17.04 13.51 27.95
N ARG A 214 -17.20 14.84 27.99
CA ARG A 214 -17.94 15.56 26.95
C ARG A 214 -17.29 15.41 25.58
N PHE A 215 -15.96 15.44 25.52
CA PHE A 215 -15.23 15.19 24.30
C PHE A 215 -15.56 13.79 23.76
N ILE A 216 -15.35 12.74 24.56
CA ILE A 216 -15.62 11.36 24.12
C ILE A 216 -17.09 11.15 23.71
N ASP A 217 -18.06 11.71 24.43
CA ASP A 217 -19.49 11.59 24.10
C ASP A 217 -19.90 12.33 22.80
N ASN A 218 -19.04 13.22 22.28
CA ASN A 218 -19.27 13.96 21.04
C ASN A 218 -18.38 13.48 19.89
N HIS A 219 -17.71 12.34 20.04
CA HIS A 219 -16.67 11.88 19.12
C HIS A 219 -16.72 10.35 18.91
N THR A 220 -16.40 9.89 17.71
CA THR A 220 -16.39 8.49 17.28
C THR A 220 -14.99 7.86 17.39
N ILE A 221 -14.23 8.18 18.43
CA ILE A 221 -12.88 7.67 18.71
C ILE A 221 -12.81 6.15 18.64
N ARG A 222 -11.97 5.58 17.77
CA ARG A 222 -11.73 4.12 17.67
C ARG A 222 -10.69 3.65 18.68
N VAL A 223 -9.64 4.44 18.87
CA VAL A 223 -8.48 4.09 19.72
C VAL A 223 -8.16 5.24 20.67
N GLY A 224 -7.93 4.90 21.93
CA GLY A 224 -7.70 5.83 23.02
C GLY A 224 -6.51 5.43 23.89
N CYS A 225 -5.90 6.40 24.56
CA CYS A 225 -4.82 6.14 25.50
C CYS A 225 -4.69 7.22 26.56
N ASP A 226 -4.39 6.80 27.79
CA ASP A 226 -3.88 7.65 28.86
C ASP A 226 -2.48 7.20 29.31
N PHE A 227 -1.48 8.03 29.04
CA PHE A 227 -0.09 7.72 29.41
C PHE A 227 0.18 7.96 30.90
N HIS A 228 0.76 6.96 31.55
CA HIS A 228 1.21 6.95 32.95
C HIS A 228 2.73 6.76 33.08
N GLY A 229 3.21 6.76 34.32
CA GLY A 229 4.57 6.37 34.68
C GLY A 229 4.70 5.96 36.15
N GLY A 230 5.78 5.25 36.44
CA GLY A 230 6.11 4.68 37.75
C GLY A 230 6.39 3.17 37.66
N VAL A 231 5.86 2.53 36.62
CA VAL A 231 6.16 1.14 36.23
C VAL A 231 6.33 1.06 34.71
N ARG A 232 6.56 -0.16 34.19
CA ARG A 232 6.75 -0.41 32.75
C ARG A 232 5.78 -1.48 32.28
N MET A 233 4.61 -1.07 31.78
CA MET A 233 3.48 -1.97 31.45
C MET A 233 2.61 -1.41 30.33
N PHE A 234 1.96 -2.28 29.54
CA PHE A 234 0.75 -1.92 28.80
C PHE A 234 -0.45 -2.56 29.48
N LEU A 235 -1.37 -1.71 29.94
CA LEU A 235 -2.53 -2.14 30.70
C LEU A 235 -3.79 -1.96 29.87
N TYR A 236 -4.64 -2.97 29.85
CA TYR A 236 -5.97 -2.91 29.24
C TYR A 236 -7.05 -3.41 30.22
N PRO A 237 -8.34 -3.14 29.97
CA PRO A 237 -9.41 -3.57 30.87
C PRO A 237 -9.41 -5.10 31.13
N TRP A 238 -9.91 -5.61 32.26
CA TRP A 238 -10.55 -4.88 33.35
C TRP A 238 -9.62 -4.64 34.55
N ALA A 239 -10.04 -3.71 35.42
CA ALA A 239 -9.27 -3.26 36.58
C ALA A 239 -9.65 -3.92 37.91
N GLU A 240 -10.85 -4.50 38.02
CA GLU A 240 -11.34 -5.22 39.21
C GLU A 240 -12.55 -6.09 38.87
N THR A 241 -13.43 -5.63 37.98
CA THR A 241 -14.63 -6.36 37.60
C THR A 241 -14.31 -7.68 36.90
N HIS A 242 -15.29 -8.60 36.83
CA HIS A 242 -15.19 -9.88 36.11
C HIS A 242 -14.10 -10.85 36.63
N SER A 243 -13.86 -10.87 37.95
CA SER A 243 -12.96 -11.83 38.57
C SER A 243 -13.35 -13.28 38.26
N GLY A 244 -12.37 -14.11 37.88
CA GLY A 244 -12.57 -15.49 37.47
C GLY A 244 -12.87 -15.68 35.98
N VAL A 245 -13.04 -14.60 35.22
CA VAL A 245 -13.08 -14.65 33.74
C VAL A 245 -11.65 -14.61 33.22
N THR A 246 -11.17 -15.77 32.75
CA THR A 246 -9.78 -15.93 32.32
C THR A 246 -9.66 -16.02 30.79
N GLY A 247 -8.75 -15.22 30.22
CA GLY A 247 -8.31 -15.31 28.83
C GLY A 247 -6.91 -15.92 28.73
N VAL A 248 -6.70 -16.81 27.75
CA VAL A 248 -5.37 -17.36 27.45
C VAL A 248 -4.90 -16.79 26.12
N SER A 249 -3.77 -16.09 26.14
CA SER A 249 -3.14 -15.49 24.97
C SER A 249 -2.85 -16.56 23.91
N PRO A 250 -3.40 -16.44 22.69
CA PRO A 250 -3.10 -17.37 21.62
C PRO A 250 -1.68 -17.19 21.07
N ILE A 251 -1.04 -16.06 21.35
CA ILE A 251 0.32 -15.72 20.88
C ILE A 251 1.36 -16.17 21.90
N SER A 252 1.20 -15.80 23.16
CA SER A 252 2.21 -16.01 24.21
C SER A 252 1.96 -17.25 25.08
N GLY A 253 0.72 -17.74 25.12
CA GLY A 253 0.29 -18.81 26.03
C GLY A 253 0.11 -18.37 27.49
N TYR A 254 0.29 -17.08 27.81
CA TYR A 254 0.02 -16.54 29.14
C TYR A 254 -1.49 -16.48 29.41
N SER A 255 -1.85 -16.59 30.68
CA SER A 255 -3.22 -16.56 31.15
C SER A 255 -3.43 -15.31 31.99
N TYR A 256 -4.52 -14.59 31.74
CA TYR A 256 -4.86 -13.35 32.44
C TYR A 256 -6.27 -13.46 33.01
N ASP A 257 -6.43 -13.11 34.29
CA ASP A 257 -7.74 -12.99 34.92
C ASP A 257 -8.37 -11.61 34.65
N HIS A 258 -9.65 -11.42 34.96
CA HIS A 258 -10.40 -10.19 34.70
C HIS A 258 -10.42 -9.82 33.20
N ALA A 259 -10.48 -10.84 32.34
CA ALA A 259 -10.35 -10.68 30.90
C ALA A 259 -11.64 -10.12 30.25
N PRO A 260 -11.52 -9.11 29.36
CA PRO A 260 -12.66 -8.49 28.71
C PRO A 260 -13.21 -9.35 27.55
N PRO A 261 -14.43 -9.07 27.05
CA PRO A 261 -15.00 -9.81 25.94
C PRO A 261 -14.12 -9.77 24.68
N ASP A 262 -13.40 -8.66 24.46
CA ASP A 262 -12.46 -8.46 23.34
C ASP A 262 -11.01 -8.84 23.68
N PHE A 263 -10.79 -9.68 24.70
CA PHE A 263 -9.46 -10.06 25.21
C PHE A 263 -8.47 -10.44 24.11
N TYR A 264 -8.89 -11.25 23.14
CA TYR A 264 -7.98 -11.72 22.09
C TYR A 264 -7.45 -10.60 21.21
N PHE A 265 -8.25 -9.56 20.96
CA PHE A 265 -7.79 -8.41 20.20
C PHE A 265 -6.83 -7.57 21.03
N TYR A 266 -7.19 -7.25 22.29
CA TYR A 266 -6.30 -6.54 23.22
C TYR A 266 -4.94 -7.22 23.38
N ASP A 267 -4.93 -8.53 23.59
CA ASP A 267 -3.71 -9.32 23.75
C ASP A 267 -2.83 -9.25 22.49
N ALA A 268 -3.41 -9.55 21.33
CA ALA A 268 -2.66 -9.55 20.08
C ALA A 268 -2.13 -8.17 19.70
N GLU A 269 -2.98 -7.15 19.82
CA GLU A 269 -2.67 -5.76 19.49
C GLU A 269 -1.60 -5.21 20.41
N ALA A 270 -1.75 -5.37 21.73
CA ALA A 270 -0.81 -4.82 22.69
C ALA A 270 0.56 -5.51 22.61
N LEU A 271 0.61 -6.83 22.41
CA LEU A 271 1.87 -7.56 22.20
C LEU A 271 2.60 -7.06 20.95
N ARG A 272 1.90 -6.92 19.82
CA ARG A 272 2.48 -6.38 18.57
C ARG A 272 2.93 -4.93 18.75
N CYS A 273 2.13 -4.10 19.41
CA CYS A 273 2.49 -2.72 19.72
C CYS A 273 3.77 -2.68 20.58
N GLY A 274 3.89 -3.57 21.56
CA GLY A 274 5.05 -3.66 22.45
C GLY A 274 6.34 -3.98 21.70
N GLU A 275 6.29 -4.99 20.81
CA GLU A 275 7.41 -5.34 19.93
C GLU A 275 7.81 -4.19 18.99
N PHE A 276 6.82 -3.48 18.42
CA PHE A 276 7.07 -2.33 17.56
C PHE A 276 7.69 -1.15 18.32
N VAL A 277 7.21 -0.87 19.53
CA VAL A 277 7.76 0.19 20.39
C VAL A 277 9.22 -0.12 20.74
N GLY A 278 9.52 -1.37 21.10
CA GLY A 278 10.86 -1.83 21.46
C GLY A 278 11.36 -1.24 22.79
N ASN A 279 12.67 -1.11 22.94
CA ASN A 279 13.30 -0.51 24.13
C ASN A 279 14.31 0.64 23.83
N PRO A 280 13.94 1.69 23.07
CA PRO A 280 14.78 2.87 22.88
C PRO A 280 15.24 3.56 24.17
N SER A 281 14.39 3.64 25.20
CA SER A 281 14.71 4.33 26.45
C SER A 281 15.72 3.58 27.31
N GLY A 282 15.77 2.25 27.20
CA GLY A 282 16.52 1.38 28.10
C GLY A 282 15.73 0.97 29.35
N ASP A 283 14.48 1.43 29.54
CA ASP A 283 13.63 1.09 30.68
C ASP A 283 12.98 -0.30 30.57
N GLY A 284 13.20 -1.02 29.49
CA GLY A 284 12.77 -2.41 29.30
C GLY A 284 11.76 -2.58 28.17
N GLU A 285 11.70 -3.80 27.64
CA GLU A 285 10.76 -4.18 26.59
C GLU A 285 9.34 -4.37 27.16
N PHE A 286 8.34 -4.13 26.32
CA PHE A 286 6.97 -4.57 26.56
C PHE A 286 6.80 -5.98 26.00
N ASN A 287 6.38 -6.91 26.84
CA ASN A 287 6.32 -8.35 26.55
C ASN A 287 5.19 -8.99 27.39
N PRO A 288 4.87 -10.29 27.21
CA PRO A 288 3.74 -10.92 27.90
C PRO A 288 3.72 -10.79 29.43
N SER A 289 4.88 -10.60 30.09
CA SER A 289 4.93 -10.45 31.55
C SER A 289 4.54 -9.05 32.07
N ASN A 290 4.46 -8.05 31.19
CA ASN A 290 4.08 -6.68 31.54
C ASN A 290 3.08 -6.08 30.54
N ILE A 291 2.41 -6.91 29.76
CA ILE A 291 1.26 -6.58 28.93
C ILE A 291 0.11 -7.47 29.38
N GLY A 292 -1.05 -6.89 29.71
CA GLY A 292 -2.12 -7.66 30.35
C GLY A 292 -3.29 -6.81 30.85
N THR A 293 -4.26 -7.51 31.45
CA THR A 293 -5.37 -6.86 32.15
C THR A 293 -4.84 -6.04 33.33
N ILE A 294 -5.48 -4.91 33.61
CA ILE A 294 -5.06 -3.97 34.66
C ILE A 294 -4.88 -4.71 35.99
N TYR A 295 -5.90 -5.44 36.44
CA TYR A 295 -5.85 -6.10 37.75
C TYR A 295 -4.71 -7.13 37.86
N GLU A 296 -4.53 -7.99 36.84
CA GLU A 296 -3.53 -9.05 36.84
C GLU A 296 -2.10 -8.49 36.96
N LEU A 297 -1.82 -7.36 36.33
CA LEU A 297 -0.47 -6.78 36.32
C LEU A 297 -0.16 -5.91 37.54
N ILE A 298 -1.13 -5.15 38.05
CA ILE A 298 -0.87 -4.21 39.16
C ILE A 298 -1.26 -4.77 40.54
N TRP A 299 -2.03 -5.85 40.59
CA TRP A 299 -2.42 -6.59 41.82
C TRP A 299 -3.26 -5.79 42.82
N TYR A 300 -3.99 -4.76 42.37
CA TYR A 300 -4.96 -4.05 43.20
C TYR A 300 -6.10 -3.43 42.37
N PRO A 301 -7.30 -3.25 42.95
CA PRO A 301 -8.44 -2.64 42.26
C PRO A 301 -8.18 -1.17 41.87
N VAL A 302 -8.49 -0.80 40.63
CA VAL A 302 -8.53 0.60 40.18
C VAL A 302 -9.97 1.03 39.92
N TYR A 303 -10.62 1.49 40.98
CA TYR A 303 -11.97 2.04 40.93
C TYR A 303 -12.00 3.43 40.27
N GLY A 304 -12.96 3.64 39.36
CA GLY A 304 -13.11 4.89 38.60
C GLY A 304 -11.95 5.20 37.66
N GLY A 305 -11.30 4.16 37.11
CA GLY A 305 -10.25 4.31 36.11
C GLY A 305 -10.81 4.62 34.72
N ILE A 306 -10.07 5.41 33.92
CA ILE A 306 -10.54 5.83 32.59
C ILE A 306 -10.58 4.70 31.58
N ALA A 307 -9.63 3.76 31.61
CA ALA A 307 -9.54 2.69 30.61
C ALA A 307 -10.76 1.74 30.64
N PRO A 308 -11.19 1.21 31.81
CA PRO A 308 -12.43 0.45 31.89
C PRO A 308 -13.65 1.27 31.43
N TRP A 309 -13.76 2.54 31.84
CA TRP A 309 -14.89 3.39 31.46
C TRP A 309 -14.95 3.61 29.94
N ALA A 310 -13.85 4.02 29.30
CA ALA A 310 -13.82 4.32 27.87
C ALA A 310 -14.10 3.08 27.00
N TYR A 311 -13.77 1.90 27.51
CA TYR A 311 -14.04 0.63 26.85
C TYR A 311 -15.49 0.15 27.06
N GLY A 312 -15.99 0.16 28.30
CA GLY A 312 -17.19 -0.57 28.71
C GLY A 312 -18.46 0.23 28.96
N ALA A 313 -18.38 1.54 29.22
CA ALA A 313 -19.43 2.27 29.91
C ALA A 313 -20.70 2.59 29.10
N ASP A 314 -20.78 2.21 27.82
CA ASP A 314 -22.03 2.28 27.05
C ASP A 314 -22.95 1.12 27.41
N VAL A 315 -23.63 1.21 28.56
CA VAL A 315 -24.44 0.12 29.13
C VAL A 315 -25.72 -0.16 28.33
N ILE A 316 -26.15 0.78 27.48
CA ILE A 316 -27.23 0.53 26.51
C ILE A 316 -26.78 -0.50 25.47
N LYS A 317 -25.52 -0.43 25.00
CA LYS A 317 -24.95 -1.43 24.09
C LYS A 317 -24.39 -2.64 24.84
N ASN A 318 -23.89 -2.46 26.06
CA ASN A 318 -23.16 -3.43 26.86
C ASN A 318 -23.84 -3.64 28.24
N PRO A 319 -25.06 -4.22 28.31
CA PRO A 319 -25.87 -4.25 29.54
C PRO A 319 -25.31 -5.11 30.68
N VAL A 320 -24.25 -5.89 30.43
CA VAL A 320 -23.54 -6.65 31.48
C VAL A 320 -22.75 -5.72 32.39
N GLU A 321 -22.35 -4.54 31.90
CA GLU A 321 -21.57 -3.56 32.67
C GLU A 321 -22.43 -2.59 33.49
N ASP A 322 -23.76 -2.65 33.35
CA ASP A 322 -24.74 -1.82 34.07
C ASP A 322 -24.51 -1.76 35.60
N PRO A 323 -24.18 -2.86 36.31
CA PRO A 323 -23.92 -2.81 37.75
C PRO A 323 -22.71 -1.98 38.17
N TYR A 324 -21.83 -1.61 37.23
CA TYR A 324 -20.58 -0.89 37.48
C TYR A 324 -20.63 0.57 37.03
N VAL A 325 -21.72 1.02 36.43
CA VAL A 325 -21.87 2.37 35.88
C VAL A 325 -23.10 3.01 36.49
N GLU A 326 -22.98 4.23 37.05
CA GLU A 326 -24.11 4.95 37.64
C GLU A 326 -24.91 5.73 36.57
N ASP A 327 -25.32 5.05 35.49
CA ASP A 327 -25.97 5.65 34.32
C ASP A 327 -27.33 6.29 34.67
N GLU A 328 -28.03 5.81 35.69
CA GLU A 328 -29.31 6.42 36.11
C GLU A 328 -29.13 7.79 36.76
N THR A 329 -27.91 8.08 37.25
CA THR A 329 -27.56 9.36 37.85
C THR A 329 -26.82 10.26 36.86
N PHE A 330 -25.85 9.70 36.12
CA PHE A 330 -24.94 10.47 35.27
C PHE A 330 -25.25 10.37 33.78
N GLY A 331 -26.19 9.51 33.37
CA GLY A 331 -26.55 9.20 31.99
C GLY A 331 -25.58 8.21 31.34
N ASN A 332 -26.08 7.44 30.37
CA ASN A 332 -25.27 6.55 29.54
C ASN A 332 -24.14 7.29 28.78
N TYR A 333 -23.13 6.53 28.36
CA TYR A 333 -21.92 7.03 27.71
C TYR A 333 -21.77 6.49 26.27
N PRO A 334 -22.53 7.02 25.29
CA PRO A 334 -22.51 6.51 23.92
C PRO A 334 -21.16 6.65 23.22
N GLY A 335 -20.27 7.52 23.73
CA GLY A 335 -18.89 7.67 23.25
C GLY A 335 -17.94 6.55 23.65
N ALA A 336 -18.34 5.62 24.54
CA ALA A 336 -17.52 4.48 24.95
C ALA A 336 -17.52 3.33 23.92
N GLY A 337 -16.76 2.25 24.16
CA GLY A 337 -16.48 1.21 23.17
C GLY A 337 -15.20 1.46 22.39
N ILE A 338 -14.25 2.17 23.02
CA ILE A 338 -12.95 2.55 22.47
C ILE A 338 -11.91 1.47 22.82
N LEU A 339 -11.00 1.15 21.91
CA LEU A 339 -9.80 0.39 22.27
C LEU A 339 -8.91 1.28 23.12
N TRP A 340 -8.88 1.02 24.43
CA TRP A 340 -8.16 1.88 25.37
C TRP A 340 -7.00 1.13 26.03
N LEU A 341 -5.78 1.61 25.78
CA LEU A 341 -4.59 1.17 26.50
C LEU A 341 -4.15 2.25 27.50
N SER A 342 -3.64 1.84 28.65
CA SER A 342 -2.97 2.73 29.62
C SER A 342 -1.48 2.37 29.70
N PRO A 343 -0.62 2.98 28.87
CA PRO A 343 0.81 2.69 28.89
C PRO A 343 1.49 3.32 30.10
N GLU A 344 2.11 2.48 30.91
CA GLU A 344 3.06 2.85 31.95
C GLU A 344 4.45 2.93 31.31
N MET A 345 4.88 4.14 30.95
CA MET A 345 5.99 4.34 30.02
C MET A 345 7.36 4.26 30.67
N SER A 346 7.51 4.54 31.96
CA SER A 346 8.83 4.69 32.59
C SER A 346 8.80 4.33 34.06
N TYR A 347 9.89 3.77 34.59
CA TYR A 347 9.98 3.51 36.04
C TYR A 347 10.09 4.80 36.86
N ILE A 348 10.71 5.82 36.29
CA ILE A 348 10.76 7.16 36.88
C ILE A 348 9.60 7.96 36.31
N LYS A 349 8.67 8.41 37.16
CA LYS A 349 7.48 9.20 36.73
C LYS A 349 7.85 10.46 35.95
N ASN A 350 8.85 11.18 36.45
CA ASN A 350 9.37 12.40 35.84
C ASN A 350 10.87 12.22 35.50
N PRO A 351 11.20 11.49 34.41
CA PRO A 351 12.59 11.22 34.07
C PRO A 351 13.31 12.50 33.64
N PRO A 352 14.65 12.56 33.78
CA PRO A 352 15.42 13.71 33.33
C PRO A 352 15.28 13.91 31.82
N GLU A 353 15.45 15.16 31.37
CA GLU A 353 15.36 15.52 29.95
C GLU A 353 16.32 14.68 29.08
N SER A 354 17.49 14.30 29.60
CA SER A 354 18.49 13.46 28.93
C SER A 354 18.02 12.07 28.51
N ASP A 355 16.83 11.64 28.92
CA ASP A 355 16.31 10.32 28.61
C ASP A 355 15.27 10.35 27.47
N PHE A 356 14.88 11.54 27.01
CA PHE A 356 13.89 11.69 25.93
C PHE A 356 14.46 11.44 24.53
N GLY A 357 15.78 11.62 24.33
CA GLY A 357 16.45 11.39 23.06
C GLY A 357 16.13 12.46 22.02
N ASN A 358 16.16 12.07 20.74
CA ASN A 358 15.72 12.90 19.61
C ASN A 358 15.30 12.01 18.41
N ASP A 359 15.15 12.58 17.21
CA ASP A 359 14.81 11.87 15.97
C ASP A 359 15.70 10.63 15.68
N THR A 360 16.96 10.65 16.12
CA THR A 360 17.98 9.63 15.82
C THR A 360 18.67 9.02 17.05
N THR A 361 18.53 9.64 18.22
CA THR A 361 19.08 9.17 19.50
C THR A 361 17.97 8.48 20.30
N PRO A 362 18.13 7.19 20.65
CA PRO A 362 17.15 6.44 21.43
C PRO A 362 16.74 7.15 22.72
N GLY A 363 15.46 7.04 23.08
CA GLY A 363 14.89 7.67 24.26
C GLY A 363 13.36 7.57 24.28
N PHE A 364 12.74 8.06 25.35
CA PHE A 364 11.29 7.98 25.54
C PHE A 364 10.47 8.64 24.42
N GLY A 365 10.97 9.71 23.80
CA GLY A 365 10.27 10.35 22.68
C GLY A 365 10.14 9.43 21.46
N MET A 366 11.10 8.52 21.23
CA MET A 366 10.97 7.50 20.18
C MET A 366 9.89 6.46 20.53
N GLU A 367 9.77 6.09 21.79
CA GLU A 367 8.77 5.10 22.24
C GLU A 367 7.36 5.65 22.12
N VAL A 368 7.10 6.86 22.64
CA VAL A 368 5.81 7.53 22.49
C VAL A 368 5.47 7.72 21.02
N ARG A 369 6.45 8.11 20.18
CA ARG A 369 6.25 8.22 18.73
C ARG A 369 5.79 6.90 18.10
N ARG A 370 6.46 5.79 18.44
CA ARG A 370 6.13 4.46 17.89
C ARG A 370 4.77 3.99 18.36
N PHE A 371 4.45 4.20 19.63
CA PHE A 371 3.15 3.88 20.20
C PHE A 371 2.03 4.63 19.46
N ILE A 372 2.11 5.96 19.39
CA ILE A 372 1.09 6.78 18.72
C ILE A 372 0.95 6.39 17.25
N LEU A 373 2.05 6.13 16.55
CA LEU A 373 2.03 5.70 15.15
C LEU A 373 1.29 4.37 14.96
N HIS A 374 1.53 3.37 15.83
CA HIS A 374 0.83 2.09 15.80
C HIS A 374 -0.67 2.26 16.09
N GLN A 375 -0.99 2.96 17.17
CA GLN A 375 -2.38 3.19 17.60
C GLN A 375 -3.18 4.04 16.59
N THR A 376 -2.52 4.94 15.87
CA THR A 376 -3.15 5.71 14.78
C THR A 376 -3.44 4.84 13.56
N ASP A 377 -2.53 3.94 13.20
CA ASP A 377 -2.71 3.06 12.04
C ASP A 377 -3.85 2.06 12.28
N ILE A 378 -3.83 1.39 13.45
CA ILE A 378 -4.79 0.35 13.83
C ILE A 378 -6.22 0.86 13.99
N ALA A 379 -6.48 2.17 13.91
CA ALA A 379 -7.83 2.72 14.03
C ALA A 379 -8.80 2.20 12.96
N GLN A 380 -8.33 1.97 11.72
CA GLN A 380 -9.17 1.47 10.62
C GLN A 380 -8.35 0.74 9.54
N PRO A 381 -8.81 -0.40 9.02
CA PRO A 381 -8.11 -1.09 7.95
C PRO A 381 -8.06 -0.30 6.64
N TYR A 382 -7.05 -0.59 5.82
CA TYR A 382 -6.94 -0.05 4.47
C TYR A 382 -6.03 -0.88 3.58
N VAL A 383 -6.23 -0.78 2.27
CA VAL A 383 -5.40 -1.41 1.25
C VAL A 383 -4.53 -0.35 0.58
N TYR A 384 -3.21 -0.48 0.71
CA TYR A 384 -2.24 0.50 0.25
C TYR A 384 -1.47 0.01 -0.95
N LEU A 385 -1.63 0.68 -2.10
CA LEU A 385 -0.85 0.40 -3.29
C LEU A 385 0.58 0.92 -3.14
N LEU A 386 1.55 0.04 -3.33
CA LEU A 386 2.96 0.35 -3.13
C LEU A 386 3.64 0.81 -4.43
N PRO A 387 4.79 1.51 -4.31
CA PRO A 387 5.67 1.76 -5.45
C PRO A 387 6.05 0.47 -6.18
N GLY A 388 5.95 0.51 -7.51
CA GLY A 388 6.12 -0.65 -8.39
C GLY A 388 4.81 -1.18 -8.97
N THR A 389 3.66 -0.75 -8.44
CA THR A 389 2.36 -0.92 -9.09
C THR A 389 2.30 -0.14 -10.41
N THR A 390 1.67 -0.72 -11.43
CA THR A 390 1.38 -0.05 -12.70
C THR A 390 0.59 1.23 -12.44
N GLN A 391 1.08 2.35 -12.98
CA GLN A 391 0.47 3.66 -12.75
C GLN A 391 -0.95 3.73 -13.30
N ASN A 392 -1.81 4.48 -12.60
CA ASN A 392 -3.14 4.80 -13.09
C ASN A 392 -3.06 5.54 -14.43
N ASN A 393 -3.90 5.15 -15.38
CA ASN A 393 -3.93 5.56 -16.79
C ASN A 393 -2.68 5.17 -17.62
N ALA A 394 -1.95 4.14 -17.19
CA ALA A 394 -0.86 3.60 -18.01
C ALA A 394 -1.39 3.02 -19.33
N VAL A 395 -0.55 3.09 -20.36
CA VAL A 395 -0.73 2.41 -21.64
C VAL A 395 0.33 1.33 -21.75
N ILE A 396 -0.09 0.07 -21.89
CA ILE A 396 0.82 -1.08 -22.03
C ILE A 396 0.43 -1.91 -23.26
N MET A 397 1.36 -2.75 -23.73
CA MET A 397 1.11 -3.61 -24.88
C MET A 397 0.49 -4.95 -24.45
N THR A 398 -0.30 -5.57 -25.35
CA THR A 398 -0.79 -6.93 -25.15
C THR A 398 0.36 -7.88 -24.83
N GLY A 399 0.21 -8.72 -23.81
CA GLY A 399 1.24 -9.66 -23.38
C GLY A 399 2.24 -9.09 -22.36
N GLU A 400 2.25 -7.77 -22.13
CA GLU A 400 3.00 -7.17 -21.02
C GLU A 400 2.22 -7.32 -19.69
N ASN A 401 2.95 -7.25 -18.58
CA ASN A 401 2.36 -7.39 -17.25
C ASN A 401 1.76 -6.06 -16.77
N VAL A 402 0.51 -6.11 -16.29
CA VAL A 402 0.00 -5.18 -15.30
C VAL A 402 0.47 -5.69 -13.93
N THR A 403 1.35 -4.96 -13.26
CA THR A 403 1.83 -5.32 -11.93
C THR A 403 1.00 -4.58 -10.89
N ILE A 404 0.37 -5.30 -9.97
CA ILE A 404 -0.31 -4.75 -8.80
C ILE A 404 0.43 -5.20 -7.56
N LYS A 405 0.89 -4.25 -6.74
CA LYS A 405 1.67 -4.50 -5.53
C LYS A 405 1.07 -3.73 -4.36
N TRP A 406 0.77 -4.42 -3.26
CA TRP A 406 0.06 -3.81 -2.14
C TRP A 406 0.43 -4.38 -0.77
N GLU A 407 0.05 -3.62 0.26
CA GLU A 407 -0.04 -4.03 1.66
C GLU A 407 -1.49 -3.87 2.14
N VAL A 408 -1.89 -4.69 3.11
CA VAL A 408 -3.10 -4.45 3.91
C VAL A 408 -2.64 -4.06 5.32
N ASN A 409 -3.14 -2.94 5.83
CA ASN A 409 -2.70 -2.32 7.08
C ASN A 409 -3.92 -1.92 7.93
N GLY A 410 -3.71 -1.37 9.13
CA GLY A 410 -4.78 -0.99 10.05
C GLY A 410 -5.59 -2.16 10.64
N CYS A 411 -5.01 -3.37 10.62
CA CYS A 411 -5.62 -4.61 11.09
C CYS A 411 -4.57 -5.51 11.75
N MET A 412 -5.02 -6.55 12.46
CA MET A 412 -4.17 -7.55 13.09
C MET A 412 -3.94 -8.76 12.17
N VAL A 413 -4.94 -9.13 11.38
CA VAL A 413 -4.87 -10.26 10.44
C VAL A 413 -5.60 -9.97 9.13
N VAL A 414 -5.03 -10.45 8.02
CA VAL A 414 -5.68 -10.47 6.70
C VAL A 414 -6.27 -11.86 6.47
N ASP A 415 -7.59 -11.95 6.44
CA ASP A 415 -8.30 -13.20 6.18
C ASP A 415 -8.30 -13.55 4.69
N HIS A 416 -8.51 -12.54 3.83
CA HIS A 416 -8.57 -12.72 2.37
C HIS A 416 -8.03 -11.48 1.68
N THR A 417 -7.24 -11.61 0.61
CA THR A 417 -6.92 -10.48 -0.29
C THR A 417 -6.58 -10.91 -1.71
N TYR A 418 -7.06 -10.16 -2.70
CA TYR A 418 -6.82 -10.42 -4.13
C TYR A 418 -7.15 -9.20 -5.00
N VAL A 419 -6.78 -9.26 -6.29
CA VAL A 419 -7.12 -8.25 -7.29
C VAL A 419 -8.39 -8.65 -8.02
N GLN A 420 -9.36 -7.75 -8.12
CA GLN A 420 -10.50 -7.82 -9.03
C GLN A 420 -10.26 -6.91 -10.23
N TYR A 421 -10.61 -7.37 -11.43
CA TYR A 421 -10.46 -6.54 -12.63
C TYR A 421 -11.44 -6.90 -13.75
N GLY A 422 -11.63 -5.96 -14.68
CA GLY A 422 -12.55 -6.10 -15.80
C GLY A 422 -12.52 -4.90 -16.72
N THR A 423 -13.51 -4.80 -17.61
CA THR A 423 -13.67 -3.66 -18.54
C THR A 423 -14.67 -2.62 -18.04
N ASP A 424 -15.36 -2.90 -16.93
CA ASP A 424 -16.27 -1.97 -16.27
C ASP A 424 -15.47 -1.00 -15.35
N PRO A 425 -15.74 0.32 -15.40
CA PRO A 425 -15.11 1.29 -14.51
C PRO A 425 -15.35 1.08 -13.01
N ASP A 426 -16.36 0.28 -12.64
CA ASP A 426 -16.64 -0.18 -11.28
C ASP A 426 -16.27 -1.67 -11.11
N PRO A 427 -14.98 -2.00 -10.99
CA PRO A 427 -14.54 -3.38 -10.79
C PRO A 427 -14.90 -3.93 -9.40
N ILE A 428 -15.33 -3.09 -8.45
CA ILE A 428 -15.78 -3.54 -7.13
C ILE A 428 -17.06 -4.37 -7.26
N ASN A 429 -18.02 -3.86 -8.04
CA ASN A 429 -19.33 -4.49 -8.20
C ASN A 429 -19.44 -5.31 -9.50
N ASN A 430 -18.66 -4.99 -10.53
CA ASN A 430 -18.81 -5.54 -11.89
C ASN A 430 -17.51 -6.18 -12.44
N SER A 431 -16.64 -6.72 -11.58
CA SER A 431 -15.44 -7.44 -12.02
C SER A 431 -15.78 -8.65 -12.91
N ILE A 432 -14.95 -8.90 -13.92
CA ILE A 432 -15.05 -10.09 -14.78
C ILE A 432 -14.05 -11.16 -14.34
N TYR A 433 -12.90 -10.74 -13.80
CA TYR A 433 -11.78 -11.59 -13.45
C TYR A 433 -11.30 -11.27 -12.03
N SER A 434 -10.63 -12.25 -11.41
CA SER A 434 -9.89 -12.08 -10.17
C SER A 434 -8.58 -12.86 -10.20
N THR A 435 -7.60 -12.44 -9.42
CA THR A 435 -6.40 -13.24 -9.12
C THR A 435 -6.73 -14.34 -8.11
N PRO A 436 -5.81 -15.30 -7.85
CA PRO A 436 -5.93 -16.18 -6.69
C PRO A 436 -6.09 -15.40 -5.39
N ASP A 437 -6.85 -15.98 -4.46
CA ASP A 437 -7.04 -15.44 -3.12
C ASP A 437 -5.83 -15.76 -2.25
N HIS A 438 -5.34 -14.76 -1.52
CA HIS A 438 -4.34 -14.91 -0.48
C HIS A 438 -5.07 -15.00 0.87
N ASP A 439 -5.27 -16.24 1.34
CA ASP A 439 -6.03 -16.59 2.53
C ASP A 439 -5.21 -17.38 3.57
N GLU A 440 -3.87 -17.29 3.50
CA GLU A 440 -2.95 -18.09 4.32
C GLU A 440 -3.10 -17.88 5.82
N HIS A 441 -3.69 -16.75 6.22
CA HIS A 441 -3.89 -16.33 7.61
C HIS A 441 -5.36 -16.26 8.02
N ALA A 442 -6.29 -16.78 7.20
CA ALA A 442 -7.70 -16.81 7.55
C ALA A 442 -7.95 -17.55 8.88
N GLY A 443 -8.52 -16.86 9.87
CA GLY A 443 -8.76 -17.40 11.21
C GLY A 443 -7.55 -17.44 12.14
N ASP A 444 -6.37 -16.96 11.71
CA ASP A 444 -5.26 -16.66 12.63
C ASP A 444 -5.55 -15.39 13.45
N TYR A 445 -4.88 -15.21 14.57
CA TYR A 445 -4.95 -13.96 15.34
C TYR A 445 -4.01 -12.88 14.78
N VAL A 446 -2.96 -13.25 14.05
CA VAL A 446 -1.98 -12.32 13.50
C VAL A 446 -1.42 -12.83 12.19
N GLY A 447 -1.34 -11.99 11.16
CA GLY A 447 -0.64 -12.34 9.91
C GLY A 447 -1.21 -11.71 8.64
N GLY A 448 -0.43 -11.70 7.57
CA GLY A 448 -0.78 -11.14 6.27
C GLY A 448 -0.73 -9.62 6.20
N THR A 449 -0.36 -8.93 7.28
CA THR A 449 -0.42 -7.46 7.35
C THR A 449 0.92 -6.83 6.98
N GLY A 450 0.91 -5.57 6.54
CA GLY A 450 2.13 -4.78 6.38
C GLY A 450 2.87 -4.52 7.70
N TRP A 451 2.27 -4.88 8.84
CA TRP A 451 2.83 -4.80 10.18
C TRP A 451 3.38 -6.13 10.73
N ASP A 452 3.33 -7.22 9.95
CA ASP A 452 3.88 -8.49 10.42
C ASP A 452 5.37 -8.34 10.76
N TYR A 453 5.77 -8.92 11.89
CA TYR A 453 7.14 -8.85 12.42
C TYR A 453 7.68 -7.42 12.59
N ALA A 454 6.80 -6.42 12.74
CA ALA A 454 7.21 -5.06 12.99
C ALA A 454 7.84 -4.95 14.39
N THR A 455 9.13 -4.61 14.42
CA THR A 455 9.93 -4.58 15.65
C THR A 455 10.83 -3.36 15.66
N ASP A 456 11.07 -2.78 16.84
CA ASP A 456 11.98 -1.65 17.02
C ASP A 456 11.75 -0.48 16.04
N GLY A 457 10.48 -0.15 15.79
CA GLY A 457 10.06 0.95 14.92
C GLY A 457 10.21 0.68 13.43
N ILE A 458 10.45 -0.56 13.02
CA ILE A 458 10.64 -0.95 11.62
C ILE A 458 9.51 -1.90 11.20
N LYS A 459 8.72 -1.50 10.20
CA LYS A 459 7.78 -2.39 9.50
C LYS A 459 8.55 -3.33 8.57
N ASN A 460 8.23 -4.62 8.62
CA ASN A 460 8.77 -5.64 7.71
C ASN A 460 7.70 -6.70 7.36
N GLY A 461 6.47 -6.22 7.16
CA GLY A 461 5.33 -7.11 6.98
C GLY A 461 5.16 -7.65 5.57
N THR A 462 3.98 -8.21 5.35
CA THR A 462 3.63 -8.93 4.13
C THR A 462 3.33 -7.94 2.99
N VAL A 463 3.96 -8.20 1.84
CA VAL A 463 3.76 -7.44 0.60
C VAL A 463 3.30 -8.39 -0.49
N TYR A 464 2.11 -8.14 -1.02
CA TYR A 464 1.51 -8.94 -2.08
C TYR A 464 1.88 -8.37 -3.45
N VAL A 465 2.07 -9.25 -4.45
CA VAL A 465 2.41 -8.86 -5.82
C VAL A 465 1.70 -9.77 -6.81
N GLU A 466 0.94 -9.17 -7.72
CA GLU A 466 0.30 -9.86 -8.84
C GLU A 466 0.82 -9.30 -10.17
N ASN A 467 1.13 -10.19 -11.10
CA ASN A 467 1.52 -9.83 -12.46
C ASN A 467 0.48 -10.40 -13.43
N ILE A 468 -0.38 -9.54 -13.95
CA ILE A 468 -1.53 -9.91 -14.75
C ILE A 468 -1.21 -9.64 -16.23
N THR A 469 -1.26 -10.67 -17.07
CA THR A 469 -1.05 -10.54 -18.52
C THR A 469 -2.39 -10.49 -19.26
N ILE A 470 -2.59 -9.46 -20.08
CA ILE A 470 -3.80 -9.30 -20.90
C ILE A 470 -3.42 -9.33 -22.38
N ASN A 471 -4.04 -10.24 -23.13
CA ASN A 471 -3.73 -10.48 -24.56
C ASN A 471 -4.72 -9.83 -25.53
N THR A 472 -5.73 -9.14 -25.00
CA THR A 472 -6.76 -8.45 -25.78
C THR A 472 -6.67 -6.95 -25.55
N PRO A 473 -6.61 -6.14 -26.62
CA PRO A 473 -6.65 -4.68 -26.48
C PRO A 473 -7.95 -4.22 -25.84
N GLY A 474 -7.87 -3.13 -25.07
CA GLY A 474 -9.04 -2.56 -24.40
C GLY A 474 -8.68 -1.70 -23.19
N SER A 475 -9.71 -1.14 -22.56
CA SER A 475 -9.60 -0.45 -21.27
C SER A 475 -9.95 -1.41 -20.14
N TYR A 476 -9.08 -1.48 -19.14
CA TYR A 476 -9.24 -2.36 -17.98
C TYR A 476 -9.11 -1.58 -16.68
N TYR A 477 -9.90 -1.97 -15.69
CA TYR A 477 -9.93 -1.36 -14.37
C TYR A 477 -9.61 -2.43 -13.33
N PHE A 478 -8.74 -2.11 -12.38
CA PHE A 478 -8.23 -3.00 -11.34
C PHE A 478 -8.49 -2.40 -9.97
N VAL A 479 -8.86 -3.25 -9.02
CA VAL A 479 -9.00 -2.89 -7.60
C VAL A 479 -8.50 -4.05 -6.75
N VAL A 480 -7.77 -3.75 -5.69
CA VAL A 480 -7.42 -4.76 -4.68
C VAL A 480 -8.52 -4.80 -3.64
N LYS A 481 -8.91 -6.00 -3.22
CA LYS A 481 -9.93 -6.28 -2.22
C LYS A 481 -9.30 -7.01 -1.02
N ALA A 482 -9.74 -6.70 0.20
CA ALA A 482 -9.27 -7.37 1.42
C ALA A 482 -10.38 -7.53 2.48
N GLN A 483 -10.37 -8.65 3.21
CA GLN A 483 -11.15 -8.91 4.43
C GLN A 483 -10.19 -9.16 5.58
N VAL A 484 -10.49 -8.64 6.77
CA VAL A 484 -9.54 -8.57 7.89
C VAL A 484 -10.22 -8.82 9.23
N ASP A 485 -9.45 -9.26 10.22
CA ASP A 485 -9.84 -9.34 11.63
C ASP A 485 -11.10 -10.19 11.93
N GLN A 486 -11.51 -11.13 11.06
CA GLN A 486 -12.78 -11.84 11.23
C GLN A 486 -12.82 -12.74 12.47
N ILE A 487 -11.67 -13.27 12.91
CA ILE A 487 -11.55 -14.05 14.15
C ILE A 487 -12.00 -13.27 15.39
N TYR A 488 -11.85 -11.94 15.38
CA TYR A 488 -12.16 -11.08 16.52
C TYR A 488 -13.66 -10.79 16.67
N ASN A 489 -14.50 -11.37 15.82
CA ASN A 489 -15.93 -11.45 16.10
C ASN A 489 -16.24 -12.44 17.25
N GLU A 490 -15.29 -13.32 17.61
CA GLU A 490 -15.46 -14.25 18.74
C GLU A 490 -15.31 -13.54 20.09
N THR A 491 -16.34 -13.64 20.92
CA THR A 491 -16.36 -13.09 22.29
C THR A 491 -15.75 -14.07 23.28
N LEU A 492 -14.79 -13.63 24.09
CA LEU A 492 -14.33 -14.41 25.25
C LEU A 492 -15.49 -14.60 26.23
N ALA A 493 -15.61 -15.78 26.86
CA ALA A 493 -16.60 -16.06 27.89
C ALA A 493 -18.04 -15.65 27.51
N PRO A 494 -18.61 -16.18 26.41
CA PRO A 494 -19.91 -15.74 25.89
C PRO A 494 -21.10 -16.04 26.82
N SER A 495 -20.91 -16.87 27.86
CA SER A 495 -21.91 -17.04 28.93
C SER A 495 -22.04 -15.82 29.83
N GLU A 496 -20.99 -15.01 29.93
CA GLU A 496 -20.96 -13.76 30.69
C GLU A 496 -21.39 -12.59 29.78
N TYR A 497 -20.66 -12.39 28.67
CA TYR A 497 -20.82 -11.20 27.83
C TYR A 497 -21.78 -11.37 26.63
N GLY A 498 -22.25 -12.58 26.35
CA GLY A 498 -23.02 -12.90 25.14
C GLY A 498 -22.15 -13.37 23.96
N TYR A 499 -22.81 -13.90 22.93
CA TYR A 499 -22.14 -14.45 21.74
C TYR A 499 -21.98 -13.39 20.65
N ASN A 500 -20.81 -13.38 19.99
CA ASN A 500 -20.47 -12.48 18.89
C ASN A 500 -20.77 -11.00 19.21
N HIS A 501 -20.41 -10.62 20.43
CA HIS A 501 -20.63 -9.33 21.02
C HIS A 501 -19.29 -8.74 21.43
N SER A 502 -18.70 -7.99 20.51
CA SER A 502 -17.56 -7.11 20.79
C SER A 502 -18.06 -5.85 21.49
N TYR A 503 -17.28 -5.25 22.37
CA TYR A 503 -17.53 -3.89 22.88
C TYR A 503 -16.85 -2.85 21.99
N LEU A 504 -15.70 -3.19 21.41
CA LEU A 504 -14.90 -2.35 20.53
C LEU A 504 -15.66 -1.96 19.25
N ARG A 505 -15.86 -0.65 19.05
CA ARG A 505 -16.44 -0.12 17.80
C ARG A 505 -15.60 -0.44 16.57
N LEU A 506 -14.27 -0.43 16.72
CA LEU A 506 -13.35 -0.72 15.62
C LEU A 506 -13.49 -2.17 15.14
N ILE A 507 -13.85 -3.12 16.01
CA ILE A 507 -14.07 -4.52 15.62
C ILE A 507 -15.42 -4.67 14.95
N LYS A 508 -16.48 -4.06 15.53
CA LYS A 508 -17.81 -4.03 14.92
C LYS A 508 -17.77 -3.50 13.48
N GLU A 509 -16.99 -2.42 13.26
CA GLU A 509 -16.74 -1.84 11.93
C GLU A 509 -16.13 -2.85 10.94
N ARG A 510 -15.28 -3.78 11.38
CA ARG A 510 -14.53 -4.72 10.51
C ARG A 510 -15.26 -6.02 10.21
N VAL A 511 -16.08 -6.48 11.16
CA VAL A 511 -16.65 -7.84 11.10
C VAL A 511 -18.16 -7.85 10.84
N ASN A 512 -18.84 -6.71 10.99
CA ASN A 512 -20.29 -6.61 10.82
C ASN A 512 -20.67 -5.55 9.79
N GLU A 513 -20.98 -5.98 8.57
CA GLU A 513 -21.42 -5.12 7.45
C GLU A 513 -22.72 -4.33 7.69
N SER A 514 -23.50 -4.71 8.71
CA SER A 514 -24.73 -4.02 9.10
C SER A 514 -24.53 -3.12 10.32
N TYR A 515 -23.29 -3.02 10.84
CA TYR A 515 -22.99 -2.09 11.91
C TYR A 515 -23.16 -0.66 11.43
N TYR A 516 -23.81 0.14 12.26
CA TYR A 516 -24.04 1.55 12.01
C TYR A 516 -24.05 2.28 13.36
N GLU A 517 -23.25 3.32 13.45
CA GLU A 517 -23.24 4.24 14.58
C GLU A 517 -23.27 5.67 14.05
N GLU A 518 -24.09 6.51 14.70
CA GLU A 518 -24.23 7.92 14.37
C GLU A 518 -24.11 8.73 15.67
N ILE A 519 -23.18 9.68 15.70
CA ILE A 519 -23.02 10.65 16.79
C ILE A 519 -23.12 12.04 16.19
N ASN A 520 -24.02 12.87 16.72
CA ASN A 520 -24.07 14.28 16.36
C ASN A 520 -23.06 15.04 17.23
N GLY A 521 -21.80 15.00 16.81
CA GLY A 521 -20.64 15.57 17.48
C GLY A 521 -20.57 17.09 17.40
N THR A 522 -19.55 17.66 18.03
CA THR A 522 -19.39 19.12 18.08
C THR A 522 -18.90 19.73 16.78
N ASP A 523 -18.28 18.95 15.91
CA ASP A 523 -17.78 19.40 14.61
C ASP A 523 -18.61 18.89 13.42
N GLY A 524 -19.67 18.11 13.67
CA GLY A 524 -20.60 17.64 12.65
C GLY A 524 -21.21 16.27 12.97
N LEU A 525 -21.79 15.65 11.94
CA LEU A 525 -22.38 14.32 12.05
C LEU A 525 -21.30 13.26 11.80
N GLU A 526 -20.95 12.51 12.83
CA GLU A 526 -19.97 11.44 12.74
C GLU A 526 -20.66 10.09 12.56
N ILE A 527 -20.17 9.31 11.61
CA ILE A 527 -20.74 8.02 11.23
C ILE A 527 -19.66 6.94 11.26
N ILE A 528 -20.03 5.77 11.76
CA ILE A 528 -19.29 4.52 11.58
C ILE A 528 -20.16 3.57 10.77
N ASP A 529 -19.71 3.21 9.58
CA ASP A 529 -20.33 2.19 8.74
C ASP A 529 -19.52 0.90 8.80
N GLY A 530 -20.21 -0.22 8.98
CA GLY A 530 -19.59 -1.54 8.98
C GLY A 530 -19.18 -2.01 7.58
N HIS A 531 -17.95 -2.50 7.46
CA HIS A 531 -17.38 -3.01 6.21
C HIS A 531 -16.64 -4.34 6.43
N LYS A 532 -17.14 -5.41 5.80
CA LYS A 532 -16.42 -6.69 5.72
C LYS A 532 -15.27 -6.67 4.70
N TRP A 533 -15.38 -5.82 3.68
CA TRP A 533 -14.43 -5.76 2.57
C TRP A 533 -13.90 -4.34 2.39
N TRP A 534 -12.59 -4.24 2.30
CA TRP A 534 -11.81 -3.03 2.13
C TRP A 534 -11.18 -3.03 0.74
N TYR A 535 -11.08 -1.86 0.12
CA TYR A 535 -10.67 -1.74 -1.28
C TYR A 535 -9.57 -0.71 -1.45
N SER A 536 -8.66 -0.94 -2.40
CA SER A 536 -7.73 0.09 -2.85
C SER A 536 -8.44 1.14 -3.72
N GLU A 537 -7.72 2.21 -4.08
CA GLU A 537 -8.11 3.01 -5.24
C GLU A 537 -8.16 2.15 -6.52
N ILE A 538 -8.99 2.59 -7.49
CA ILE A 538 -9.13 1.91 -8.79
C ILE A 538 -8.05 2.40 -9.75
N ILE A 539 -7.37 1.45 -10.40
CA ILE A 539 -6.36 1.72 -11.43
C ILE A 539 -6.97 1.44 -12.81
N HIS A 540 -6.92 2.41 -13.71
CA HIS A 540 -7.27 2.25 -15.12
C HIS A 540 -6.01 1.99 -15.96
N VAL A 541 -6.03 1.00 -16.84
CA VAL A 541 -4.94 0.68 -17.76
C VAL A 541 -5.52 0.47 -19.17
N THR A 542 -4.87 1.05 -20.17
CA THR A 542 -5.19 0.83 -21.59
C THR A 542 -4.22 -0.17 -22.19
N ILE A 543 -4.74 -1.26 -22.75
CA ILE A 543 -3.97 -2.30 -23.43
C ILE A 543 -4.06 -2.08 -24.95
N LEU A 544 -2.92 -1.98 -25.63
CA LEU A 544 -2.84 -1.83 -27.09
C LEU A 544 -2.13 -3.02 -27.75
N SER A 545 -2.46 -3.32 -29.01
CA SER A 545 -1.66 -4.26 -29.80
C SER A 545 -0.31 -3.63 -30.20
N PRO A 546 0.78 -4.42 -30.26
CA PRO A 546 2.05 -3.93 -30.76
C PRO A 546 1.94 -3.63 -32.26
N THR A 547 2.05 -2.35 -32.63
CA THR A 547 2.14 -1.93 -34.04
C THR A 547 3.53 -1.41 -34.35
N ILE A 548 4.08 -1.77 -35.52
CA ILE A 548 5.29 -1.17 -36.06
C ILE A 548 4.92 -0.23 -37.21
N SER A 549 5.66 0.87 -37.34
CA SER A 549 5.58 1.75 -38.51
C SER A 549 6.80 1.51 -39.39
N PHE A 550 6.58 1.27 -40.67
CA PHE A 550 7.62 1.02 -41.65
C PHE A 550 7.48 2.01 -42.81
N ASN A 551 8.61 2.59 -43.23
CA ASN A 551 8.67 3.49 -44.38
C ASN A 551 9.36 2.75 -45.53
N LEU A 552 8.59 2.43 -46.58
CA LEU A 552 9.10 1.89 -47.84
C LEU A 552 9.50 3.06 -48.73
N SER A 553 10.79 3.23 -48.98
CA SER A 553 11.28 4.17 -49.99
C SER A 553 11.24 3.53 -51.37
N LEU A 554 10.56 4.18 -52.33
CA LEU A 554 10.39 3.71 -53.70
C LEU A 554 11.14 4.65 -54.64
N SER A 555 12.07 4.13 -55.43
CA SER A 555 12.76 4.94 -56.45
C SER A 555 11.91 5.05 -57.71
N LYS A 556 12.10 6.12 -58.48
CA LYS A 556 11.54 6.26 -59.81
C LYS A 556 11.76 5.00 -60.65
N GLY A 557 10.71 4.56 -61.35
CA GLY A 557 10.71 3.32 -62.13
C GLY A 557 10.13 2.16 -61.33
N TRP A 558 10.66 0.96 -61.55
CA TRP A 558 10.18 -0.26 -60.91
C TRP A 558 10.80 -0.47 -59.52
N ASN A 559 9.99 -1.00 -58.60
CA ASN A 559 10.38 -1.41 -57.26
C ASN A 559 9.74 -2.76 -56.96
N LEU A 560 10.50 -3.73 -56.47
CA LEU A 560 9.94 -5.02 -56.02
C LEU A 560 9.87 -5.02 -54.50
N ILE A 561 8.66 -4.94 -53.95
CA ILE A 561 8.44 -4.74 -52.51
C ILE A 561 7.53 -5.79 -51.89
N THR A 562 7.50 -5.83 -50.57
CA THR A 562 6.43 -6.46 -49.77
C THR A 562 6.05 -5.53 -48.62
N LEU A 563 4.86 -5.71 -48.05
CA LEU A 563 4.46 -4.97 -46.85
C LEU A 563 4.91 -5.77 -45.61
N PRO A 564 5.78 -5.23 -44.73
CA PRO A 564 6.34 -5.97 -43.60
C PRO A 564 5.43 -6.02 -42.36
N VAL A 565 4.16 -5.65 -42.51
CA VAL A 565 3.13 -5.65 -41.46
C VAL A 565 1.88 -6.34 -41.98
N GLU A 566 1.10 -6.92 -41.07
CA GLU A 566 -0.23 -7.39 -41.39
C GLU A 566 -1.05 -6.24 -41.99
N ASN A 567 -1.75 -6.53 -43.08
CA ASN A 567 -2.43 -5.53 -43.86
C ASN A 567 -3.72 -6.08 -44.49
N ASN A 568 -4.59 -5.18 -44.92
CA ASN A 568 -5.83 -5.49 -45.63
C ASN A 568 -5.92 -4.73 -46.97
N TYR A 569 -4.76 -4.37 -47.56
CA TYR A 569 -4.73 -3.67 -48.83
C TYR A 569 -5.22 -4.56 -49.96
N THR A 570 -5.95 -3.95 -50.89
CA THR A 570 -6.07 -4.40 -52.28
C THR A 570 -5.12 -3.60 -53.16
N ALA A 571 -4.86 -4.06 -54.39
CA ALA A 571 -4.04 -3.35 -55.36
C ALA A 571 -4.53 -1.91 -55.59
N SER A 572 -5.84 -1.70 -55.63
CA SER A 572 -6.44 -0.37 -55.79
C SER A 572 -6.17 0.57 -54.62
N SER A 573 -6.32 0.09 -53.38
CA SER A 573 -6.02 0.88 -52.18
C SER A 573 -4.52 1.16 -52.04
N LEU A 574 -3.66 0.17 -52.31
CA LEU A 574 -2.21 0.36 -52.27
C LEU A 574 -1.74 1.35 -53.34
N TYR A 575 -2.32 1.27 -54.54
CA TYR A 575 -2.05 2.21 -55.63
C TYR A 575 -2.41 3.65 -55.23
N ALA A 576 -3.55 3.84 -54.56
CA ALA A 576 -4.00 5.16 -54.13
C ALA A 576 -3.09 5.78 -53.05
N ASP A 577 -2.53 4.94 -52.17
CA ASP A 577 -1.69 5.38 -51.05
C ASP A 577 -0.22 5.60 -51.41
N ILE A 578 0.21 5.18 -52.61
CA ILE A 578 1.57 5.45 -53.12
C ILE A 578 1.53 6.68 -54.05
N PRO A 579 2.07 7.84 -53.63
CA PRO A 579 2.08 9.03 -54.47
C PRO A 579 2.85 8.80 -55.77
N GLY A 580 2.20 9.04 -56.91
CA GLY A 580 2.81 8.85 -58.23
C GLY A 580 2.95 7.40 -58.66
N CYS A 581 2.14 6.48 -58.10
CA CYS A 581 2.07 5.10 -58.59
C CYS A 581 1.48 5.05 -60.01
N ASN A 582 2.09 4.24 -60.88
CA ASN A 582 1.66 4.06 -62.27
C ASN A 582 1.00 2.70 -62.50
N ILE A 583 1.48 1.66 -61.81
CA ILE A 583 1.05 0.27 -62.01
C ILE A 583 1.51 -0.61 -60.84
N ILE A 584 0.71 -1.60 -60.49
CA ILE A 584 1.06 -2.66 -59.54
C ILE A 584 0.90 -4.01 -60.25
N LEU A 585 1.91 -4.87 -60.13
CA LEU A 585 1.91 -6.22 -60.68
C LEU A 585 2.06 -7.25 -59.56
N SER A 586 1.28 -8.32 -59.65
CA SER A 586 1.42 -9.54 -58.82
C SER A 586 1.72 -10.72 -59.72
N TRP A 587 2.67 -11.56 -59.34
CA TRP A 587 3.05 -12.73 -60.14
C TRP A 587 2.08 -13.90 -59.90
N ASN A 588 1.38 -14.33 -60.94
CA ASN A 588 0.49 -15.48 -60.89
C ASN A 588 1.22 -16.74 -61.35
N ALA A 589 1.79 -17.46 -60.38
CA ALA A 589 2.59 -18.65 -60.65
C ALA A 589 1.80 -19.80 -61.30
N SER A 590 0.46 -19.83 -61.18
CA SER A 590 -0.37 -20.89 -61.77
C SER A 590 -0.48 -20.81 -63.28
N ILE A 591 -0.38 -19.61 -63.85
CA ILE A 591 -0.42 -19.36 -65.30
C ILE A 591 0.89 -18.79 -65.85
N ALA A 592 1.88 -18.58 -64.99
CA ALA A 592 3.19 -18.01 -65.29
C ALA A 592 3.11 -16.64 -66.01
N ASP A 593 2.24 -15.77 -65.50
CA ASP A 593 2.05 -14.40 -66.02
C ASP A 593 1.77 -13.42 -64.87
N PHE A 594 1.81 -12.12 -65.15
CA PHE A 594 1.50 -11.08 -64.17
C PHE A 594 0.01 -10.69 -64.19
N ASP A 595 -0.60 -10.73 -63.02
CA ASP A 595 -1.81 -9.96 -62.75
C ASP A 595 -1.44 -8.48 -62.61
N LEU A 596 -2.18 -7.63 -63.29
CA LEU A 596 -1.91 -6.20 -63.42
C LEU A 596 -3.06 -5.38 -62.83
N TYR A 597 -2.71 -4.31 -62.12
CA TYR A 597 -3.65 -3.27 -61.70
C TYR A 597 -3.17 -1.88 -62.15
N VAL A 598 -4.08 -1.17 -62.80
CA VAL A 598 -4.07 0.28 -63.06
C VAL A 598 -5.50 0.81 -62.89
N PRO A 599 -5.72 2.09 -62.57
CA PRO A 599 -7.08 2.62 -62.44
C PRO A 599 -7.96 2.35 -63.67
N GLY A 600 -9.12 1.73 -63.43
CA GLY A 600 -10.12 1.46 -64.49
C GLY A 600 -10.05 0.07 -65.12
N VAL A 601 -9.09 -0.79 -64.77
CA VAL A 601 -9.16 -2.23 -65.09
C VAL A 601 -9.94 -3.00 -64.00
N PRO A 602 -10.65 -4.08 -64.34
CA PRO A 602 -11.48 -4.81 -63.37
C PRO A 602 -10.71 -5.69 -62.39
N ASN A 603 -9.37 -5.76 -62.48
CA ASN A 603 -8.55 -6.73 -61.75
C ASN A 603 -7.95 -6.13 -60.47
N ASP A 604 -8.72 -6.11 -59.38
CA ASP A 604 -8.28 -5.62 -58.07
C ASP A 604 -7.98 -6.78 -57.10
N PHE A 605 -6.72 -7.22 -57.04
CA PHE A 605 -6.27 -8.35 -56.22
C PHE A 605 -5.86 -7.93 -54.80
N VAL A 606 -5.86 -8.87 -53.87
CA VAL A 606 -5.46 -8.66 -52.47
C VAL A 606 -3.92 -8.61 -52.35
N ILE A 607 -3.43 -7.75 -51.47
CA ILE A 607 -2.01 -7.69 -51.08
C ILE A 607 -1.79 -8.64 -49.90
N GLU A 608 -1.24 -9.80 -50.18
CA GLU A 608 -1.05 -10.89 -49.22
C GLU A 608 0.26 -10.74 -48.44
N ASN A 609 0.24 -11.11 -47.16
CA ASN A 609 1.42 -11.15 -46.30
C ASN A 609 2.45 -12.16 -46.85
N GLY A 610 3.72 -11.77 -46.90
CA GLY A 610 4.81 -12.63 -47.37
C GLY A 610 4.95 -12.74 -48.89
N THR A 611 4.10 -12.05 -49.66
CA THR A 611 4.16 -12.01 -51.12
C THR A 611 4.84 -10.73 -51.60
N GLY A 612 5.59 -10.82 -52.71
CA GLY A 612 6.23 -9.67 -53.35
C GLY A 612 5.34 -9.06 -54.45
N TYR A 613 5.51 -7.76 -54.70
CA TYR A 613 4.74 -6.99 -55.68
C TYR A 613 5.66 -6.03 -56.44
N LEU A 614 5.53 -5.98 -57.77
CA LEU A 614 6.30 -5.07 -58.60
C LEU A 614 5.51 -3.78 -58.82
N ILE A 615 6.04 -2.66 -58.37
CA ILE A 615 5.38 -1.35 -58.37
C ILE A 615 6.15 -0.38 -59.24
N GLY A 616 5.47 0.21 -60.23
CA GLY A 616 6.00 1.30 -61.04
C GLY A 616 5.61 2.65 -60.46
N VAL A 617 6.58 3.56 -60.28
CA VAL A 617 6.35 4.94 -59.80
C VAL A 617 7.02 5.99 -60.68
N GLU A 618 6.38 7.16 -60.82
CA GLU A 618 6.80 8.24 -61.71
C GLU A 618 8.03 9.02 -61.22
N ASN A 619 8.13 9.18 -59.90
CA ASN A 619 9.20 9.89 -59.21
C ASN A 619 9.55 9.14 -57.92
N ASP A 620 10.72 9.45 -57.34
CA ASP A 620 11.06 8.94 -56.01
C ASP A 620 9.97 9.33 -55.00
N THR A 621 9.48 8.34 -54.26
CA THR A 621 8.35 8.48 -53.35
C THR A 621 8.52 7.53 -52.16
N PHE A 622 7.56 7.53 -51.25
CA PHE A 622 7.55 6.59 -50.12
C PHE A 622 6.13 6.17 -49.77
N LEU A 623 6.03 5.00 -49.13
CA LEU A 623 4.81 4.51 -48.48
C LEU A 623 5.08 4.35 -46.99
N ASN A 624 4.26 5.00 -46.16
CA ASN A 624 4.25 4.77 -44.72
C ASN A 624 3.13 3.77 -44.40
N ILE A 625 3.48 2.70 -43.71
CA ILE A 625 2.56 1.66 -43.29
C ILE A 625 2.73 1.38 -41.81
N THR A 626 1.63 1.32 -41.09
CA THR A 626 1.58 0.99 -39.67
C THR A 626 0.64 -0.19 -39.50
N GLY A 627 1.12 -1.25 -38.83
CA GLY A 627 0.33 -2.45 -38.61
C GLY A 627 1.02 -3.39 -37.63
N MET A 628 0.38 -4.51 -37.32
CA MET A 628 1.00 -5.55 -36.49
C MET A 628 2.15 -6.21 -37.27
N PRO A 629 3.29 -6.52 -36.65
CA PRO A 629 4.34 -7.31 -37.30
C PRO A 629 3.79 -8.65 -37.78
N ILE A 630 4.21 -9.08 -38.98
CA ILE A 630 3.92 -10.43 -39.46
C ILE A 630 4.81 -11.41 -38.68
N GLU A 631 4.21 -12.36 -37.95
CA GLU A 631 4.97 -13.35 -37.18
C GLU A 631 5.40 -14.55 -38.04
N SER A 632 4.54 -15.00 -38.94
CA SER A 632 4.84 -16.09 -39.88
C SER A 632 3.91 -16.05 -41.09
N VAL A 633 4.35 -16.66 -42.19
CA VAL A 633 3.52 -16.83 -43.41
C VAL A 633 3.60 -18.25 -43.95
N ASN A 634 2.56 -18.65 -44.68
CA ASN A 634 2.53 -19.92 -45.39
C ASN A 634 2.20 -19.65 -46.86
N VAL A 635 3.22 -19.46 -47.70
CA VAL A 635 3.05 -19.11 -49.11
C VAL A 635 3.22 -20.36 -49.99
N PRO A 636 2.19 -20.81 -50.72
CA PRO A 636 2.32 -21.94 -51.64
C PRO A 636 3.29 -21.61 -52.79
N LEU A 637 4.18 -22.55 -53.12
CA LEU A 637 5.14 -22.43 -54.22
C LEU A 637 4.81 -23.40 -55.34
N TYR A 638 4.73 -22.90 -56.57
CA TYR A 638 4.51 -23.69 -57.78
C TYR A 638 5.83 -23.93 -58.52
N ILE A 639 5.94 -25.04 -59.25
CA ILE A 639 7.12 -25.31 -60.10
C ILE A 639 7.30 -24.14 -61.09
N GLY A 640 8.50 -23.58 -61.13
CA GLY A 640 8.80 -22.35 -61.88
C GLY A 640 9.04 -21.15 -60.96
N TRP A 641 8.70 -19.96 -61.45
CA TRP A 641 8.91 -18.70 -60.71
C TRP A 641 7.81 -18.49 -59.67
N ASN A 642 8.20 -17.99 -58.50
CA ASN A 642 7.31 -17.51 -57.44
C ASN A 642 7.84 -16.18 -56.92
N MET A 643 6.95 -15.30 -56.48
CA MET A 643 7.29 -13.97 -55.98
C MET A 643 6.98 -13.89 -54.50
N LEU A 644 7.99 -13.63 -53.69
CA LEU A 644 7.93 -13.67 -52.23
C LEU A 644 8.44 -12.34 -51.66
N GLY A 645 8.13 -12.11 -50.40
CA GLY A 645 8.44 -10.87 -49.68
C GLY A 645 9.15 -11.14 -48.37
N TRP A 646 10.24 -10.42 -48.11
CA TRP A 646 10.95 -10.51 -46.84
C TRP A 646 10.38 -9.50 -45.84
N PHE A 647 9.53 -9.96 -44.93
CA PHE A 647 8.90 -9.11 -43.90
C PHE A 647 9.68 -9.04 -42.58
N ASN A 648 10.65 -9.93 -42.37
CA ASN A 648 11.40 -10.02 -41.13
C ASN A 648 12.42 -8.87 -40.98
N SER A 649 12.49 -8.28 -39.79
CA SER A 649 13.43 -7.17 -39.48
C SER A 649 14.90 -7.59 -39.56
N THR A 650 15.19 -8.88 -39.38
CA THR A 650 16.54 -9.42 -39.55
C THR A 650 16.78 -9.69 -41.04
N PRO A 651 17.76 -9.04 -41.70
CA PRO A 651 18.05 -9.30 -43.10
C PRO A 651 18.55 -10.73 -43.32
N THR A 652 18.21 -11.30 -44.48
CA THR A 652 18.80 -12.56 -44.97
C THR A 652 19.72 -12.28 -46.17
N ASN A 653 20.35 -13.32 -46.70
CA ASN A 653 21.09 -13.25 -47.96
C ASN A 653 20.58 -14.30 -48.94
N ALA A 654 20.83 -14.08 -50.23
CA ALA A 654 20.32 -14.91 -51.31
C ALA A 654 20.68 -16.41 -51.15
N SER A 655 21.90 -16.72 -50.68
CA SER A 655 22.33 -18.10 -50.44
C SER A 655 21.59 -18.79 -49.30
N SER A 656 21.34 -18.08 -48.19
CA SER A 656 20.58 -18.59 -47.05
C SER A 656 19.13 -18.84 -47.43
N LEU A 657 18.53 -17.91 -48.17
CA LEU A 657 17.16 -18.05 -48.66
C LEU A 657 17.02 -19.23 -49.63
N LEU A 658 17.92 -19.37 -50.61
CA LEU A 658 17.94 -20.49 -51.55
C LEU A 658 17.97 -21.83 -50.83
N ASN A 659 18.82 -21.96 -49.81
CA ASN A 659 18.95 -23.21 -49.04
C ASN A 659 17.76 -23.49 -48.11
N SER A 660 16.95 -22.46 -47.79
CA SER A 660 15.76 -22.60 -46.93
C SER A 660 14.50 -23.00 -47.68
N ILE A 661 14.48 -22.90 -49.01
CA ILE A 661 13.32 -23.17 -49.85
C ILE A 661 13.55 -24.48 -50.61
N LEU A 662 12.68 -25.46 -50.40
CA LEU A 662 12.76 -26.76 -51.06
C LEU A 662 12.67 -26.61 -52.58
N GLY A 663 13.61 -27.23 -53.30
CA GLY A 663 13.68 -27.19 -54.76
C GLY A 663 14.15 -25.84 -55.36
N CYS A 664 14.55 -24.87 -54.53
CA CYS A 664 14.98 -23.56 -55.04
C CYS A 664 16.36 -23.62 -55.70
N ASN A 665 16.44 -23.13 -56.95
CA ASN A 665 17.68 -23.15 -57.73
C ASN A 665 18.18 -21.74 -58.13
N ILE A 666 17.30 -20.73 -58.14
CA ILE A 666 17.65 -19.33 -58.44
C ILE A 666 16.90 -18.39 -57.50
N VAL A 667 17.59 -17.36 -57.01
CA VAL A 667 16.99 -16.22 -56.30
C VAL A 667 17.30 -14.94 -57.09
N LEU A 668 16.26 -14.14 -57.37
CA LEU A 668 16.38 -12.84 -58.03
C LEU A 668 15.92 -11.73 -57.09
N LYS A 669 16.68 -10.64 -57.07
CA LYS A 669 16.28 -9.39 -56.39
C LYS A 669 16.34 -8.24 -57.38
N TRP A 670 15.29 -7.42 -57.42
CA TRP A 670 15.27 -6.25 -58.29
C TRP A 670 16.30 -5.20 -57.83
N ASN A 671 17.08 -4.69 -58.78
CA ASN A 671 18.09 -3.65 -58.51
C ASN A 671 17.76 -2.38 -59.29
N ASN A 672 17.19 -1.40 -58.58
CA ASN A 672 16.79 -0.10 -59.15
C ASN A 672 17.95 0.63 -59.87
N SER A 673 19.20 0.49 -59.39
CA SER A 673 20.35 1.17 -60.02
C SER A 673 20.75 0.55 -61.35
N LYS A 674 20.40 -0.71 -61.59
CA LYS A 674 20.67 -1.43 -62.85
C LYS A 674 19.44 -1.51 -63.76
N GLU A 675 18.26 -1.20 -63.23
CA GLU A 675 16.97 -1.49 -63.86
C GLU A 675 16.87 -2.96 -64.32
N ASP A 676 17.46 -3.87 -63.53
CA ASP A 676 17.53 -5.30 -63.82
C ASP A 676 17.60 -6.12 -62.52
N PHE A 677 17.46 -7.44 -62.62
CA PHE A 677 17.56 -8.35 -61.49
C PHE A 677 19.01 -8.73 -61.18
N ASP A 678 19.40 -8.57 -59.92
CA ASP A 678 20.55 -9.28 -59.37
C ASP A 678 20.19 -10.77 -59.22
N LEU A 679 21.03 -11.64 -59.78
CA LEU A 679 20.84 -13.08 -59.79
C LEU A 679 21.83 -13.77 -58.84
N TYR A 680 21.29 -14.71 -58.06
CA TYR A 680 22.06 -15.70 -57.32
C TYR A 680 21.63 -17.12 -57.72
N ALA A 681 22.62 -17.97 -58.00
CA ALA A 681 22.47 -19.40 -58.23
C ALA A 681 23.76 -20.11 -57.73
N PRO A 682 23.72 -21.42 -57.43
CA PRO A 682 24.91 -22.15 -56.99
C PRO A 682 26.11 -21.95 -57.94
N GLY A 683 27.25 -21.50 -57.39
CA GLY A 683 28.46 -21.22 -58.15
C GLY A 683 28.57 -19.81 -58.73
N VAL A 684 27.53 -18.96 -58.60
CA VAL A 684 27.59 -17.53 -58.94
C VAL A 684 28.11 -16.75 -57.72
N PRO A 685 29.13 -15.88 -57.86
CA PRO A 685 29.76 -15.20 -56.71
C PRO A 685 28.89 -14.10 -56.07
N ASN A 686 27.73 -13.78 -56.63
CA ASN A 686 26.93 -12.62 -56.27
C ASN A 686 25.89 -12.92 -55.18
N ASN A 687 26.33 -12.99 -53.91
CA ASN A 687 25.43 -13.19 -52.77
C ASN A 687 24.97 -11.85 -52.19
N PHE A 688 23.78 -11.40 -52.56
CA PHE A 688 23.20 -10.12 -52.11
C PHE A 688 22.34 -10.25 -50.85
N ILE A 689 22.19 -9.13 -50.13
CA ILE A 689 21.36 -9.03 -48.92
C ILE A 689 19.91 -8.71 -49.30
N ILE A 690 18.97 -9.39 -48.65
CA ILE A 690 17.52 -9.14 -48.71
C ILE A 690 17.11 -8.59 -47.35
N LYS A 691 16.53 -7.39 -47.35
CA LYS A 691 16.14 -6.64 -46.15
C LYS A 691 14.62 -6.65 -45.99
N GLN A 692 14.16 -6.27 -44.80
CA GLN A 692 12.75 -6.06 -44.54
C GLN A 692 12.12 -5.12 -45.58
N GLY A 693 10.98 -5.53 -46.14
CA GLY A 693 10.26 -4.78 -47.18
C GLY A 693 10.70 -5.11 -48.61
N ASP A 694 11.80 -5.83 -48.82
CA ASP A 694 12.22 -6.26 -50.16
C ASP A 694 11.32 -7.40 -50.65
N GLY A 695 10.83 -7.28 -51.89
CA GLY A 695 10.33 -8.43 -52.63
C GLY A 695 11.47 -9.11 -53.43
N PHE A 696 11.31 -10.39 -53.71
CA PHE A 696 12.26 -11.19 -54.48
C PHE A 696 11.54 -12.29 -55.26
N LEU A 697 12.18 -12.82 -56.30
CA LEU A 697 11.67 -14.02 -57.00
C LEU A 697 12.55 -15.22 -56.69
N VAL A 698 11.92 -16.39 -56.66
CA VAL A 698 12.59 -17.69 -56.57
C VAL A 698 12.12 -18.58 -57.70
N ALA A 699 13.05 -19.32 -58.30
CA ALA A 699 12.71 -20.41 -59.21
C ALA A 699 12.86 -21.73 -58.46
N VAL A 700 11.80 -22.54 -58.48
CA VAL A 700 11.76 -23.85 -57.81
C VAL A 700 11.45 -24.96 -58.82
N ASP A 701 12.06 -26.14 -58.62
CA ASP A 701 11.79 -27.33 -59.42
C ASP A 701 10.83 -28.34 -58.74
N GLU A 702 10.45 -28.06 -57.49
CA GLU A 702 9.51 -28.84 -56.70
C GLU A 702 8.44 -27.94 -56.06
N GLN A 703 7.19 -28.40 -56.09
CA GLN A 703 6.08 -27.72 -55.42
C GLN A 703 6.19 -27.89 -53.90
N SER A 704 6.09 -26.80 -53.15
CA SER A 704 6.24 -26.79 -51.69
C SER A 704 5.47 -25.63 -51.05
N ILE A 705 5.63 -25.42 -49.74
CA ILE A 705 5.13 -24.25 -49.03
C ILE A 705 6.36 -23.54 -48.44
N TRP A 706 6.47 -22.24 -48.69
CA TRP A 706 7.43 -21.42 -47.97
C TRP A 706 6.87 -21.04 -46.60
N HIS A 707 7.57 -21.45 -45.56
CA HIS A 707 7.34 -21.04 -44.18
C HIS A 707 8.30 -19.89 -43.89
N GLY A 708 7.81 -18.67 -44.09
CA GLY A 708 8.57 -17.44 -43.93
C GLY A 708 8.51 -16.87 -42.53
#